data_AF-A0A4Q9BH09-F1
#
_entry.id   AF-A0A4Q9BH09-F1
#
_cell.length_a   1.000
_cell.length_b   1.000
_cell.length_c   1.000
_cell.angle_alpha   90.00
_cell.angle_beta   90.00
_cell.angle_gamma   90.00
#
_symmetry.space_group_name_H-M   'P 1'
#
loop_
_entity.id
_entity.type
_entity.pdbx_description
1 polymer ?
#
loop_
_entity_poly.entity_id
_entity_poly.type
_entity_poly.pdbx_seq_one_letter_code
_entity_poly.pdbx_strand_id
1 'polypeptide(L)'
;MRWFGPNDPVSLMDIRQAGCTGVVTALHQIPVGEVWPIEAIQERISIIEVGNQNWTPLHWSVVESLPVHEGIKKALPSRAQLIENYKTSLRNLAACGIKTVCYNFMPVLDWSRTKLNFEMPDGARALRFVWTDFAVFDLHILQRPGAFSDYTPAVQAAASERFATMSNEEKAELKNTALLGLPGSEEAFHLENFQSLLDEYKAISADQLRENLYFFVRSIAPLAQELGINLCIHPDDPPFPLLGLPRVVSTESDLTALMDASPERANGITFCTGSLGVRADNDLPGMVRRFADRIHFLHLRTTFREQNDPLIFHEAPHLTGDVDMFEVVKAVVEEEKRRGGEQIPMRPDHGHQMLDDLNKKTYPGYSAIGRLRGLAEIRGLELAIRSFLAVFFVVCSFALRADDGYRLWLKFDKVASATRYAPYAKSISSEFASTPILETAKKELTNGLKGLTGVTPISATSKGSIQFVKDPSLKEEAFSIVAGPQIQIKASSDRGILYGVFELLRMIQQEKPLANFSSSPKVKFRMLNHWDNVMGTIERGYAGQSLWKWYELPETVDPRYTDYARANASIGINAVSVNNVNASARFMTPEYLMKVKVLADVFRPYGIKLFLSVNFASPKLVGKLKTSDPLDPQVRAWWTAKTKEIYAEIPDFGGFLVKANSEGEPGPQEFGRTHADGANMLAEAVQPFNGIVIWRAFVYAPNPKGDRFKEAYNDFKPLDGTFAKNVIVQVKNGPIDFQPREPFHPLFGAMPKTPLALEFQITQEYTGFSTNVFYQSILFKECLDSDTYQNGKGSSVAKVIDGSLGNDQITMMAGVANTGSDRNWTGHLLSQANWYAFGRLAWDHTLSSEKIADEWVKQTLTHDDKAAKTASNILMKSRDTYVKFTTPLGLHHVMGQGIHWGPEPWLERSQRPDWTSIYYHRADSVGLGFDRKASGSNALSLYHPSVAQQWLDPAKTDLNYLLWFHHVGWKEKLSSGRTLWDEFCYRMNSGLQEVKDLQKDWDSLQGKVDPEIFADVRGRLAAQQRESVLWRDAHLLYFQTYSKLPISYGTPARTLAEIKEIVRIYQLK
;
A
#
# COMPACT_ATOMS: atom_id res chain seq x y z
N MET A 1 19.19 1.01 -40.95
CA MET A 1 20.53 0.62 -41.49
C MET A 1 21.20 1.79 -42.22
N ARG A 2 22.53 1.76 -42.37
CA ARG A 2 23.32 2.75 -43.14
C ARG A 2 23.09 2.65 -44.65
N TRP A 3 22.92 3.79 -45.32
CA TRP A 3 22.84 3.91 -46.79
C TRP A 3 23.68 5.09 -47.26
N PHE A 4 24.61 4.87 -48.19
CA PHE A 4 25.60 5.87 -48.63
C PHE A 4 25.12 6.76 -49.79
N GLY A 5 23.98 6.48 -50.42
CA GLY A 5 23.56 7.25 -51.59
C GLY A 5 22.89 6.43 -52.66
N PRO A 6 22.36 7.10 -53.71
CA PRO A 6 21.89 6.44 -54.93
C PRO A 6 22.90 5.48 -55.57
N ASN A 7 24.19 5.68 -55.32
CA ASN A 7 25.29 4.84 -55.82
C ASN A 7 25.68 3.69 -54.87
N ASP A 8 25.01 3.54 -53.72
CA ASP A 8 25.26 2.44 -52.80
C ASP A 8 24.83 1.10 -53.45
N PRO A 9 25.71 0.08 -53.52
CA PRO A 9 25.34 -1.23 -54.04
C PRO A 9 24.23 -1.90 -53.24
N VAL A 10 23.99 -1.48 -51.99
CA VAL A 10 22.83 -1.90 -51.20
C VAL A 10 21.66 -0.95 -51.48
N SER A 11 20.62 -1.48 -52.11
CA SER A 11 19.45 -0.70 -52.47
C SER A 11 18.58 -0.38 -51.24
N LEU A 12 17.75 0.66 -51.35
CA LEU A 12 16.72 0.94 -50.35
C LEU A 12 15.73 -0.23 -50.21
N MET A 13 15.53 -1.03 -51.25
CA MET A 13 14.67 -2.23 -51.18
C MET A 13 15.32 -3.33 -50.33
N ASP A 14 16.63 -3.54 -50.43
CA ASP A 14 17.36 -4.48 -49.57
C ASP A 14 17.21 -4.08 -48.09
N ILE A 15 17.29 -2.77 -47.80
CA ILE A 15 17.07 -2.23 -46.44
C ILE A 15 15.63 -2.48 -45.96
N ARG A 16 14.61 -2.35 -46.84
CA ARG A 16 13.22 -2.70 -46.50
C ARG A 16 13.09 -4.19 -46.19
N GLN A 17 13.66 -5.05 -47.02
CA GLN A 17 13.60 -6.51 -46.86
C GLN A 17 14.32 -6.98 -45.58
N ALA A 18 15.31 -6.23 -45.11
CA ALA A 18 15.93 -6.47 -43.81
C ALA A 18 15.03 -6.12 -42.61
N GLY A 19 13.84 -5.56 -42.86
CA GLY A 19 12.88 -5.19 -41.82
C GLY A 19 13.25 -3.92 -41.07
N CYS A 20 14.07 -3.05 -41.68
CA CYS A 20 14.32 -1.71 -41.16
C CYS A 20 13.09 -0.81 -41.34
N THR A 21 12.90 0.12 -40.42
CA THR A 21 11.96 1.25 -40.53
C THR A 21 12.67 2.59 -40.71
N GLY A 22 13.98 2.62 -40.45
CA GLY A 22 14.81 3.82 -40.47
C GLY A 22 16.10 3.65 -41.28
N VAL A 23 16.42 4.70 -42.04
CA VAL A 23 17.66 4.84 -42.82
C VAL A 23 18.58 5.83 -42.13
N VAL A 24 19.86 5.46 -42.04
CA VAL A 24 20.94 6.32 -41.56
C VAL A 24 21.74 6.75 -42.79
N THR A 25 21.76 8.04 -43.12
CA THR A 25 22.42 8.53 -44.35
C THR A 25 22.97 9.96 -44.18
N ALA A 26 23.58 10.51 -45.23
CA ALA A 26 24.16 11.84 -45.30
C ALA A 26 24.01 12.42 -46.72
N LEU A 27 24.36 13.70 -46.88
CA LEU A 27 24.48 14.38 -48.17
C LEU A 27 25.96 14.44 -48.59
N HIS A 28 26.51 13.32 -49.04
CA HIS A 28 27.92 13.18 -49.41
C HIS A 28 28.35 14.07 -50.59
N GLN A 29 27.42 14.55 -51.39
CA GLN A 29 27.69 15.47 -52.50
C GLN A 29 27.97 16.91 -52.05
N ILE A 30 27.71 17.25 -50.79
CA ILE A 30 27.94 18.59 -50.26
C ILE A 30 29.32 18.63 -49.57
N PRO A 31 30.21 19.56 -49.97
CA PRO A 31 31.52 19.70 -49.34
C PRO A 31 31.44 19.93 -47.82
N VAL A 32 32.43 19.43 -47.08
CA VAL A 32 32.49 19.59 -45.62
C VAL A 32 32.59 21.09 -45.28
N GLY A 33 31.79 21.54 -44.31
CA GLY A 33 31.76 22.94 -43.87
C GLY A 33 30.80 23.85 -44.63
N GLU A 34 30.24 23.38 -45.76
CA GLU A 34 29.17 24.06 -46.48
C GLU A 34 27.80 23.84 -45.82
N VAL A 35 26.88 24.78 -46.05
CA VAL A 35 25.50 24.70 -45.56
C VAL A 35 24.74 23.63 -46.34
N TRP A 36 24.03 22.74 -45.64
CA TRP A 36 23.11 21.80 -46.25
C TRP A 36 21.79 22.50 -46.57
N PRO A 37 21.44 22.70 -47.87
CA PRO A 37 20.22 23.42 -48.24
C PRO A 37 18.99 22.52 -48.05
N ILE A 38 17.84 23.14 -47.78
CA ILE A 38 16.56 22.45 -47.53
C ILE A 38 16.20 21.55 -48.72
N GLU A 39 16.44 22.02 -49.94
CA GLU A 39 16.11 21.33 -51.18
C GLU A 39 16.84 19.98 -51.28
N ALA A 40 18.14 19.94 -50.95
CA ALA A 40 18.93 18.71 -50.98
C ALA A 40 18.51 17.72 -49.87
N ILE A 41 18.10 18.24 -48.70
CA ILE A 41 17.57 17.41 -47.61
C ILE A 41 16.23 16.78 -48.04
N GLN A 42 15.32 17.57 -48.60
CA GLN A 42 14.02 17.11 -49.08
C GLN A 42 14.12 16.15 -50.27
N GLU A 43 15.05 16.37 -51.18
CA GLU A 43 15.35 15.43 -52.26
C GLU A 43 15.76 14.07 -51.68
N ARG A 44 16.67 14.06 -50.70
CA ARG A 44 17.12 12.83 -50.05
C ARG A 44 15.98 12.12 -49.31
N ILE A 45 15.13 12.85 -48.59
CA ILE A 45 13.91 12.31 -47.97
C ILE A 45 13.04 11.66 -49.04
N SER A 46 12.77 12.38 -50.14
CA SER A 46 11.91 11.91 -51.22
C SER A 46 12.42 10.60 -51.84
N ILE A 47 13.73 10.47 -52.07
CA ILE A 47 14.33 9.24 -52.60
C ILE A 47 14.14 8.07 -51.63
N ILE A 48 14.32 8.28 -50.31
CA ILE A 48 14.15 7.24 -49.29
C ILE A 48 12.69 6.80 -49.21
N GLU A 49 11.77 7.76 -49.27
CA GLU A 49 10.35 7.58 -48.97
C GLU A 49 9.48 7.25 -50.19
N VAL A 50 10.00 7.34 -51.42
CA VAL A 50 9.25 7.15 -52.68
C VAL A 50 8.40 5.87 -52.71
N GLY A 51 8.84 4.81 -52.03
CA GLY A 51 8.15 3.52 -51.98
C GLY A 51 7.13 3.34 -50.84
N ASN A 52 6.97 4.31 -49.94
CA ASN A 52 6.21 4.13 -48.68
C ASN A 52 4.71 3.88 -48.87
N GLN A 53 4.13 4.23 -50.03
CA GLN A 53 2.73 3.92 -50.34
C GLN A 53 2.52 2.45 -50.73
N ASN A 54 3.56 1.77 -51.20
CA ASN A 54 3.47 0.42 -51.76
C ASN A 54 4.13 -0.65 -50.86
N TRP A 55 5.03 -0.24 -49.96
CA TRP A 55 5.88 -1.14 -49.16
C TRP A 55 6.01 -0.66 -47.71
N THR A 56 6.54 -1.52 -46.82
CA THR A 56 6.80 -1.18 -45.40
C THR A 56 7.55 0.15 -45.28
N PRO A 57 7.02 1.17 -44.58
CA PRO A 57 7.60 2.50 -44.56
C PRO A 57 9.07 2.55 -44.12
N LEU A 58 9.85 3.37 -44.82
CA LEU A 58 11.20 3.77 -44.45
C LEU A 58 11.22 5.28 -44.32
N HIS A 59 11.98 5.76 -43.33
CA HIS A 59 12.19 7.18 -43.10
C HIS A 59 13.67 7.48 -42.96
N TRP A 60 14.08 8.71 -43.26
CA TRP A 60 15.41 9.17 -42.87
C TRP A 60 15.43 9.45 -41.36
N SER A 61 15.99 8.52 -40.58
CA SER A 61 15.93 8.58 -39.12
C SER A 61 17.11 9.27 -38.47
N VAL A 62 18.32 9.10 -39.03
CA VAL A 62 19.56 9.66 -38.47
C VAL A 62 20.44 10.22 -39.59
N VAL A 63 20.94 11.44 -39.40
CA VAL A 63 22.05 11.97 -40.21
C VAL A 63 23.34 11.41 -39.66
N GLU A 64 24.15 10.77 -40.51
CA GLU A 64 25.50 10.35 -40.12
C GLU A 64 26.49 10.51 -41.28
N SER A 65 27.63 11.15 -41.12
CA SER A 65 27.76 12.29 -40.23
C SER A 65 27.18 13.54 -40.90
N LEU A 66 26.79 14.53 -40.10
CA LEU A 66 26.98 15.92 -40.52
C LEU A 66 28.46 16.23 -40.21
N PRO A 67 29.34 16.30 -41.21
CA PRO A 67 30.78 16.30 -40.96
C PRO A 67 31.26 17.62 -40.33
N VAL A 68 32.14 17.53 -39.34
CA VAL A 68 32.76 18.70 -38.69
C VAL A 68 34.02 19.07 -39.46
N HIS A 69 34.09 20.31 -39.94
CA HIS A 69 35.21 20.79 -40.74
C HIS A 69 36.52 20.88 -39.93
N GLU A 70 37.65 20.55 -40.56
CA GLU A 70 39.00 20.56 -39.95
C GLU A 70 39.38 21.93 -39.34
N GLY A 71 38.88 23.02 -39.92
CA GLY A 71 39.07 24.37 -39.36
C GLY A 71 38.43 24.57 -37.97
N ILE A 72 37.36 23.84 -37.65
CA ILE A 72 36.76 23.81 -36.31
C ILE A 72 37.65 22.98 -35.38
N LYS A 73 38.04 21.77 -35.79
CA LYS A 73 38.88 20.85 -35.01
C LYS A 73 40.23 21.48 -34.63
N LYS A 74 40.81 22.25 -35.55
CA LYS A 74 42.11 22.95 -35.37
C LYS A 74 42.01 24.36 -34.79
N ALA A 75 40.80 24.88 -34.55
CA ALA A 75 40.59 26.26 -34.08
C ALA A 75 41.19 27.36 -35.00
N LEU A 76 41.09 27.18 -36.33
CA LEU A 76 41.55 28.19 -37.31
C LEU A 76 40.67 29.46 -37.28
N PRO A 77 41.15 30.60 -37.82
CA PRO A 77 40.36 31.84 -37.89
C PRO A 77 38.99 31.70 -38.55
N SER A 78 38.82 30.75 -39.48
CA SER A 78 37.54 30.43 -40.14
C SER A 78 36.52 29.70 -39.25
N ARG A 79 36.91 29.25 -38.05
CA ARG A 79 36.07 28.45 -37.12
C ARG A 79 34.71 29.09 -36.86
N ALA A 80 34.65 30.40 -36.66
CA ALA A 80 33.39 31.09 -36.34
C ALA A 80 32.36 30.95 -37.48
N GLN A 81 32.76 31.21 -38.72
CA GLN A 81 31.88 31.07 -39.88
C GLN A 81 31.48 29.61 -40.10
N LEU A 82 32.41 28.66 -39.94
CA LEU A 82 32.12 27.24 -40.09
C LEU A 82 31.11 26.73 -39.04
N ILE A 83 31.17 27.23 -37.81
CA ILE A 83 30.16 26.93 -36.78
C ILE A 83 28.80 27.50 -37.16
N GLU A 84 28.72 28.72 -37.71
CA GLU A 84 27.46 29.29 -38.19
C GLU A 84 26.88 28.53 -39.39
N ASN A 85 27.73 28.05 -40.31
CA ASN A 85 27.29 27.15 -41.38
C ASN A 85 26.71 25.85 -40.81
N TYR A 86 27.38 25.25 -39.83
CA TYR A 86 26.92 24.03 -39.16
C TYR A 86 25.55 24.25 -38.46
N LYS A 87 25.40 25.36 -37.72
CA LYS A 87 24.12 25.76 -37.10
C LYS A 87 23.01 25.94 -38.14
N THR A 88 23.33 26.52 -39.29
CA THR A 88 22.37 26.69 -40.39
C THR A 88 21.93 25.33 -40.95
N SER A 89 22.85 24.41 -41.16
CA SER A 89 22.51 23.02 -41.52
C SER A 89 21.63 22.34 -40.48
N LEU A 90 21.87 22.55 -39.17
CA LEU A 90 20.99 22.04 -38.10
C LEU A 90 19.57 22.61 -38.19
N ARG A 91 19.43 23.92 -38.44
CA ARG A 91 18.10 24.55 -38.63
C ARG A 91 17.37 23.96 -39.82
N ASN A 92 18.07 23.75 -40.94
CA ASN A 92 17.49 23.17 -42.15
C ASN A 92 17.07 21.71 -41.94
N LEU A 93 17.91 20.91 -41.27
CA LEU A 93 17.58 19.53 -40.89
C LEU A 93 16.34 19.47 -39.98
N ALA A 94 16.27 20.32 -38.96
CA ALA A 94 15.11 20.41 -38.07
C ALA A 94 13.84 20.82 -38.84
N ALA A 95 13.94 21.80 -39.74
CA ALA A 95 12.83 22.24 -40.59
C ALA A 95 12.30 21.13 -41.52
N CYS A 96 13.17 20.19 -41.91
CA CYS A 96 12.80 18.99 -42.67
C CYS A 96 12.35 17.81 -41.80
N GLY A 97 12.27 17.97 -40.47
CA GLY A 97 11.78 16.94 -39.55
C GLY A 97 12.84 15.94 -39.07
N ILE A 98 14.12 16.16 -39.36
CA ILE A 98 15.21 15.32 -38.87
C ILE A 98 15.55 15.68 -37.42
N LYS A 99 15.60 14.69 -36.53
CA LYS A 99 15.75 14.88 -35.09
C LYS A 99 17.03 14.33 -34.48
N THR A 100 17.82 13.55 -35.22
CA THR A 100 19.06 12.93 -34.70
C THR A 100 20.20 13.16 -35.68
N VAL A 101 21.28 13.75 -35.19
CA VAL A 101 22.45 14.11 -35.99
C VAL A 101 23.72 13.55 -35.34
N CYS A 102 24.27 12.51 -35.96
CA CYS A 102 25.55 11.95 -35.60
C CYS A 102 26.69 12.76 -36.24
N TYR A 103 27.77 12.95 -35.48
CA TYR A 103 29.00 13.59 -35.96
C TYR A 103 30.21 12.94 -35.30
N ASN A 104 31.41 13.21 -35.82
CA ASN A 104 32.65 12.82 -35.16
C ASN A 104 33.59 14.03 -35.06
N PHE A 105 34.58 13.93 -34.18
CA PHE A 105 35.63 14.95 -34.02
C PHE A 105 37.03 14.36 -34.23
N MET A 106 37.11 13.26 -34.96
CA MET A 106 38.34 12.52 -35.23
C MET A 106 39.25 13.31 -36.17
N PRO A 107 40.52 13.56 -35.84
CA PRO A 107 41.45 14.25 -36.74
C PRO A 107 41.77 13.39 -37.94
N VAL A 108 41.66 13.93 -39.15
CA VAL A 108 42.11 13.34 -40.43
C VAL A 108 41.47 11.99 -40.80
N LEU A 109 41.56 10.95 -39.95
CA LEU A 109 41.05 9.60 -40.16
C LEU A 109 39.82 9.31 -39.29
N ASP A 110 38.67 9.13 -39.95
CA ASP A 110 37.39 8.79 -39.33
C ASP A 110 37.34 7.32 -38.86
N TRP A 111 38.13 6.44 -39.47
CA TRP A 111 38.30 5.07 -39.00
C TRP A 111 39.62 4.47 -39.51
N SER A 112 40.11 3.38 -38.92
CA SER A 112 41.33 2.71 -39.40
C SER A 112 41.30 1.19 -39.23
N ARG A 113 41.70 0.46 -40.27
CA ARG A 113 41.93 -1.00 -40.30
C ARG A 113 43.24 -1.26 -41.05
N THR A 114 43.77 -2.48 -40.94
CA THR A 114 44.97 -2.90 -41.70
C THR A 114 44.65 -3.98 -42.73
N LYS A 115 43.49 -4.63 -42.61
CA LYS A 115 42.99 -5.61 -43.58
C LYS A 115 41.48 -5.51 -43.73
N LEU A 116 40.99 -5.36 -44.97
CA LEU A 116 39.56 -5.23 -45.28
C LEU A 116 38.89 -6.57 -45.62
N ASN A 117 39.69 -7.57 -46.01
CA ASN A 117 39.22 -8.89 -46.44
C ASN A 117 39.87 -10.00 -45.59
N PHE A 118 39.83 -9.87 -44.25
CA PHE A 118 40.34 -10.93 -43.38
C PHE A 118 39.37 -12.11 -43.41
N GLU A 119 39.85 -13.27 -43.87
CA GLU A 119 39.03 -14.48 -43.99
C GLU A 119 38.83 -15.12 -42.61
N MET A 120 37.57 -15.28 -42.24
CA MET A 120 37.12 -15.94 -41.03
C MET A 120 37.15 -17.47 -41.23
N PRO A 121 37.19 -18.29 -40.15
CA PRO A 121 37.25 -19.75 -40.27
C PRO A 121 36.10 -20.41 -41.05
N ASP A 122 34.97 -19.71 -41.21
CA ASP A 122 33.79 -20.15 -41.96
C ASP A 122 33.76 -19.67 -43.43
N GLY A 123 34.81 -18.98 -43.88
CA GLY A 123 34.94 -18.43 -45.23
C GLY A 123 34.29 -17.06 -45.43
N ALA A 124 33.68 -16.46 -44.39
CA ALA A 124 33.25 -15.06 -44.45
C ALA A 124 34.45 -14.11 -44.40
N ARG A 125 34.27 -12.83 -44.77
CA ARG A 125 35.33 -11.80 -44.64
C ARG A 125 34.94 -10.72 -43.64
N ALA A 126 35.89 -10.37 -42.78
CA ALA A 126 35.76 -9.34 -41.75
C ALA A 126 36.83 -8.26 -41.92
N LEU A 127 36.60 -7.09 -41.30
CA LEU A 127 37.66 -6.09 -41.15
C LEU A 127 38.55 -6.48 -39.97
N ARG A 128 39.86 -6.26 -40.10
CA ARG A 128 40.86 -6.53 -39.06
C ARG A 128 41.84 -5.38 -38.93
N PHE A 129 42.27 -5.13 -37.70
CA PHE A 129 43.31 -4.20 -37.35
C PHE A 129 44.46 -4.96 -36.67
N VAL A 130 45.68 -4.70 -37.10
CA VAL A 130 46.91 -5.29 -36.55
C VAL A 130 47.88 -4.15 -36.26
N TRP A 131 48.20 -3.93 -34.99
CA TRP A 131 49.06 -2.82 -34.58
C TRP A 131 50.43 -2.82 -35.27
N THR A 132 51.05 -3.99 -35.41
CA THR A 132 52.33 -4.13 -36.09
C THR A 132 52.25 -3.76 -37.58
N ASP A 133 51.20 -4.15 -38.29
CA ASP A 133 51.01 -3.75 -39.70
C ASP A 133 50.77 -2.23 -39.79
N PHE A 134 50.05 -1.64 -38.83
CA PHE A 134 49.87 -0.19 -38.80
C PHE A 134 51.20 0.55 -38.53
N ALA A 135 52.06 -0.01 -37.68
CA ALA A 135 53.43 0.49 -37.45
C ALA A 135 54.31 0.35 -38.70
N VAL A 136 54.16 -0.73 -39.49
CA VAL A 136 54.83 -0.85 -40.80
C VAL A 136 54.47 0.30 -41.72
N PHE A 137 53.17 0.63 -41.80
CA PHE A 137 52.72 1.76 -42.59
C PHE A 137 53.38 3.06 -42.12
N ASP A 138 53.35 3.37 -40.83
CA ASP A 138 53.86 4.63 -40.30
C ASP A 138 55.40 4.77 -40.39
N LEU A 139 56.13 3.72 -39.98
CA LEU A 139 57.60 3.74 -39.88
C LEU A 139 58.31 3.56 -41.24
N HIS A 140 57.75 2.76 -42.15
CA HIS A 140 58.47 2.31 -43.35
C HIS A 140 57.81 2.71 -44.68
N ILE A 141 56.48 2.85 -44.73
CA ILE A 141 55.76 3.25 -45.95
C ILE A 141 55.58 4.77 -46.00
N LEU A 142 54.98 5.35 -44.96
CA LEU A 142 54.78 6.78 -44.80
C LEU A 142 56.08 7.48 -44.36
N GLN A 143 56.84 6.82 -43.47
CA GLN A 143 58.07 7.36 -42.88
C GLN A 143 57.84 8.69 -42.16
N ARG A 144 56.78 8.74 -41.36
CA ARG A 144 56.37 9.98 -40.69
C ARG A 144 57.48 10.49 -39.76
N PRO A 145 57.83 11.80 -39.82
CA PRO A 145 58.82 12.37 -38.93
C PRO A 145 58.45 12.18 -37.45
N GLY A 146 59.34 11.54 -36.69
CA GLY A 146 59.17 11.29 -35.26
C GLY A 146 58.38 10.01 -34.91
N ALA A 147 57.87 9.25 -35.89
CA ALA A 147 57.01 8.08 -35.63
C ALA A 147 57.60 7.03 -34.67
N PHE A 148 58.92 6.88 -34.62
CA PHE A 148 59.58 5.92 -33.72
C PHE A 148 59.26 6.14 -32.24
N SER A 149 58.94 7.37 -31.79
CA SER A 149 58.59 7.60 -30.38
C SER A 149 57.23 7.03 -29.98
N ASP A 150 56.36 6.75 -30.96
CA ASP A 150 54.97 6.37 -30.71
C ASP A 150 54.80 4.84 -30.59
N TYR A 151 55.86 4.08 -30.87
CA TYR A 151 55.87 2.61 -30.82
C TYR A 151 56.92 2.09 -29.84
N THR A 152 56.62 1.00 -29.14
CA THR A 152 57.59 0.35 -28.26
C THR A 152 58.74 -0.28 -29.06
N PRO A 153 59.94 -0.48 -28.47
CA PRO A 153 61.07 -1.11 -29.17
C PRO A 153 60.73 -2.49 -29.78
N ALA A 154 59.88 -3.26 -29.11
CA ALA A 154 59.43 -4.56 -29.61
C ALA A 154 58.58 -4.42 -30.89
N VAL A 155 57.66 -3.45 -30.93
CA VAL A 155 56.81 -3.20 -32.11
C VAL A 155 57.65 -2.63 -33.26
N GLN A 156 58.61 -1.75 -32.99
CA GLN A 156 59.54 -1.24 -34.00
C GLN A 156 60.35 -2.36 -34.68
N ALA A 157 60.87 -3.31 -33.88
CA ALA A 157 61.61 -4.46 -34.38
C ALA A 157 60.70 -5.38 -35.23
N ALA A 158 59.50 -5.71 -34.72
CA ALA A 158 58.53 -6.54 -35.42
C ALA A 158 58.06 -5.90 -36.74
N ALA A 159 57.84 -4.58 -36.76
CA ALA A 159 57.49 -3.84 -37.96
C ALA A 159 58.62 -3.86 -39.01
N SER A 160 59.87 -3.71 -38.58
CA SER A 160 61.04 -3.78 -39.48
C SER A 160 61.17 -5.17 -40.13
N GLU A 161 61.01 -6.23 -39.33
CA GLU A 161 61.04 -7.62 -39.82
C GLU A 161 59.87 -7.91 -40.78
N ARG A 162 58.66 -7.47 -40.42
CA ARG A 162 57.47 -7.62 -41.27
C ARG A 162 57.64 -6.87 -42.59
N PHE A 163 58.13 -5.63 -42.59
CA PHE A 163 58.33 -4.84 -43.81
C PHE A 163 59.38 -5.46 -44.76
N ALA A 164 60.44 -6.06 -44.20
CA ALA A 164 61.47 -6.74 -44.98
C ALA A 164 60.95 -7.99 -45.70
N THR A 165 59.91 -8.64 -45.16
CA THR A 165 59.33 -9.88 -45.69
C THR A 165 58.07 -9.66 -46.54
N MET A 166 57.46 -8.47 -46.49
CA MET A 166 56.26 -8.15 -47.29
C MET A 166 56.56 -8.03 -48.79
N SER A 167 55.65 -8.57 -49.61
CA SER A 167 55.64 -8.32 -51.05
C SER A 167 55.28 -6.87 -51.39
N ASN A 168 55.53 -6.45 -52.63
CA ASN A 168 55.13 -5.11 -53.09
C ASN A 168 53.60 -4.95 -53.10
N GLU A 169 52.87 -6.04 -53.39
CA GLU A 169 51.42 -6.10 -53.37
C GLU A 169 50.88 -5.93 -51.94
N GLU A 170 51.44 -6.62 -50.95
CA GLU A 170 51.06 -6.46 -49.55
C GLU A 170 51.33 -5.04 -49.04
N LYS A 171 52.47 -4.43 -49.43
CA LYS A 171 52.79 -3.04 -49.10
C LYS A 171 51.78 -2.07 -49.72
N ALA A 172 51.40 -2.30 -50.97
CA ALA A 172 50.40 -1.50 -51.65
C ALA A 172 49.00 -1.65 -51.03
N GLU A 173 48.59 -2.88 -50.68
CA GLU A 173 47.32 -3.16 -50.00
C GLU A 173 47.24 -2.47 -48.64
N LEU A 174 48.28 -2.60 -47.81
CA LEU A 174 48.36 -1.93 -46.51
C LEU A 174 48.31 -0.40 -46.66
N LYS A 175 49.09 0.16 -47.59
CA LYS A 175 49.06 1.60 -47.90
C LYS A 175 47.65 2.07 -48.26
N ASN A 176 47.01 1.38 -49.20
CA ASN A 176 45.66 1.76 -49.64
C ASN A 176 44.64 1.62 -48.51
N THR A 177 44.75 0.56 -47.71
CA THR A 177 43.85 0.31 -46.58
C THR A 177 44.00 1.37 -45.48
N ALA A 178 45.22 1.76 -45.14
CA ALA A 178 45.48 2.79 -44.12
C ALA A 178 44.97 4.19 -44.57
N LEU A 179 45.03 4.49 -45.87
CA LEU A 179 44.55 5.76 -46.44
C LEU A 179 43.04 5.82 -46.67
N LEU A 180 42.32 4.69 -46.58
CA LEU A 180 40.87 4.59 -46.82
C LEU A 180 40.01 5.25 -45.73
N GLY A 181 40.62 5.65 -44.60
CA GLY A 181 39.94 6.30 -43.47
C GLY A 181 39.68 7.80 -43.64
N LEU A 182 40.04 8.40 -44.78
CA LEU A 182 39.90 9.84 -45.03
C LEU A 182 38.44 10.25 -45.31
N PRO A 183 37.91 11.34 -44.72
CA PRO A 183 36.54 11.77 -44.92
C PRO A 183 36.27 12.19 -46.37
N GLY A 184 35.34 11.49 -47.04
CA GLY A 184 34.65 12.00 -48.23
C GLY A 184 35.39 11.96 -49.57
N SER A 185 36.42 11.13 -49.76
CA SER A 185 37.13 11.02 -51.04
C SER A 185 37.15 9.58 -51.60
N GLU A 186 36.81 9.42 -52.88
CA GLU A 186 37.14 8.21 -53.67
C GLU A 186 38.54 8.32 -54.32
N GLU A 187 39.28 9.42 -54.08
CA GLU A 187 40.60 9.66 -54.67
C GLU A 187 41.73 9.03 -53.84
N ALA A 188 42.61 8.29 -54.51
CA ALA A 188 43.82 7.73 -53.90
C ALA A 188 44.79 8.87 -53.54
N PHE A 189 44.88 9.21 -52.26
CA PHE A 189 45.83 10.22 -51.80
C PHE A 189 47.28 9.79 -52.05
N HIS A 190 48.08 10.72 -52.55
CA HIS A 190 49.54 10.62 -52.49
C HIS A 190 50.01 10.80 -51.04
N LEU A 191 51.01 10.01 -50.61
CA LEU A 191 51.52 10.03 -49.24
C LEU A 191 51.95 11.42 -48.76
N GLU A 192 52.45 12.26 -49.68
CA GLU A 192 52.86 13.64 -49.41
C GLU A 192 51.69 14.53 -48.95
N ASN A 193 50.53 14.42 -49.61
CA ASN A 193 49.32 15.15 -49.22
C ASN A 193 48.81 14.68 -47.86
N PHE A 194 48.87 13.38 -47.62
CA PHE A 194 48.48 12.80 -46.35
C PHE A 194 49.40 13.27 -45.21
N GLN A 195 50.73 13.27 -45.43
CA GLN A 195 51.69 13.80 -44.46
C GLN A 195 51.44 15.28 -44.16
N SER A 196 51.12 16.10 -45.17
CA SER A 196 50.77 17.51 -44.95
C SER A 196 49.58 17.68 -44.02
N LEU A 197 48.55 16.82 -44.11
CA LEU A 197 47.41 16.85 -43.19
C LEU A 197 47.79 16.48 -41.75
N LEU A 198 48.74 15.55 -41.57
CA LEU A 198 49.26 15.19 -40.25
C LEU A 198 50.08 16.34 -39.64
N ASP A 199 50.90 17.01 -40.45
CA ASP A 199 51.74 18.12 -40.02
C ASP A 199 50.92 19.30 -39.47
N GLU A 200 49.71 19.52 -40.00
CA GLU A 200 48.77 20.53 -39.50
C GLU A 200 48.29 20.29 -38.05
N TYR A 201 48.39 19.05 -37.56
CA TYR A 201 48.05 18.68 -36.18
C TYR A 201 49.26 18.62 -35.24
N LYS A 202 50.48 18.78 -35.73
CA LYS A 202 51.72 18.62 -34.94
C LYS A 202 51.78 19.48 -33.67
N ALA A 203 51.16 20.67 -33.70
CA ALA A 203 51.13 21.60 -32.56
C ALA A 203 49.88 21.47 -31.68
N ILE A 204 48.97 20.54 -31.97
CA ILE A 204 47.69 20.37 -31.28
C ILE A 204 47.78 19.14 -30.38
N SER A 205 47.88 19.37 -29.07
CA SER A 205 47.86 18.29 -28.07
C SER A 205 46.45 17.70 -27.92
N ALA A 206 46.35 16.53 -27.27
CA ALA A 206 45.06 15.94 -26.90
C ALA A 206 44.19 16.89 -26.07
N ASP A 207 44.80 17.65 -25.15
CA ASP A 207 44.09 18.65 -24.33
C ASP A 207 43.57 19.81 -25.18
N GLN A 208 44.37 20.29 -26.14
CA GLN A 208 43.95 21.35 -27.04
C GLN A 208 42.82 20.89 -27.97
N LEU A 209 42.89 19.65 -28.49
CA LEU A 209 41.82 19.09 -29.31
C LEU A 209 40.53 18.91 -28.49
N ARG A 210 40.64 18.45 -27.25
CA ARG A 210 39.51 18.29 -26.32
C ARG A 210 38.84 19.63 -26.04
N GLU A 211 39.59 20.70 -25.79
CA GLU A 211 38.98 22.03 -25.62
C GLU A 211 38.36 22.57 -26.92
N ASN A 212 38.93 22.26 -28.08
CA ASN A 212 38.32 22.62 -29.35
C ASN A 212 36.96 21.91 -29.55
N LEU A 213 36.87 20.63 -29.15
CA LEU A 213 35.62 19.88 -29.13
C LEU A 213 34.61 20.50 -28.15
N TYR A 214 35.03 20.82 -26.92
CA TYR A 214 34.15 21.43 -25.92
C TYR A 214 33.64 22.79 -26.37
N PHE A 215 34.50 23.61 -26.96
CA PHE A 215 34.10 24.87 -27.57
C PHE A 215 33.05 24.67 -28.67
N PHE A 216 33.25 23.68 -29.54
CA PHE A 216 32.30 23.36 -30.61
C PHE A 216 30.94 22.95 -30.03
N VAL A 217 30.91 22.00 -29.10
CA VAL A 217 29.67 21.51 -28.49
C VAL A 217 28.93 22.61 -27.74
N ARG A 218 29.63 23.40 -26.90
CA ARG A 218 29.04 24.57 -26.22
C ARG A 218 28.45 25.59 -27.20
N SER A 219 28.99 25.67 -28.41
CA SER A 219 28.50 26.59 -29.44
C SER A 219 27.24 26.10 -30.15
N ILE A 220 26.97 24.79 -30.20
CA ILE A 220 25.86 24.22 -31.00
C ILE A 220 24.79 23.48 -30.20
N ALA A 221 25.12 22.92 -29.02
CA ALA A 221 24.19 22.10 -28.24
C ALA A 221 22.95 22.88 -27.74
N PRO A 222 23.07 24.16 -27.29
CA PRO A 222 21.89 24.95 -26.94
C PRO A 222 20.91 25.13 -28.11
N LEU A 223 21.43 25.39 -29.31
CA LEU A 223 20.60 25.51 -30.51
C LEU A 223 19.98 24.15 -30.88
N ALA A 224 20.73 23.07 -30.80
CA ALA A 224 20.19 21.73 -31.08
C ALA A 224 19.04 21.39 -30.12
N GLN A 225 19.18 21.70 -28.83
CA GLN A 225 18.13 21.55 -27.82
C GLN A 225 16.88 22.37 -28.17
N GLU A 226 17.05 23.63 -28.58
CA GLU A 226 15.96 24.51 -29.04
C GLU A 226 15.22 23.93 -30.24
N LEU A 227 15.98 23.39 -31.21
CA LEU A 227 15.44 22.80 -32.44
C LEU A 227 14.85 21.40 -32.24
N GLY A 228 15.00 20.79 -31.06
CA GLY A 228 14.63 19.40 -30.81
C GLY A 228 15.50 18.38 -31.55
N ILE A 229 16.74 18.76 -31.90
CA ILE A 229 17.76 17.87 -32.45
C ILE A 229 18.59 17.28 -31.31
N ASN A 230 18.70 15.96 -31.32
CA ASN A 230 19.65 15.21 -30.53
C ASN A 230 20.97 15.09 -31.30
N LEU A 231 22.01 15.79 -30.84
CA LEU A 231 23.38 15.61 -31.33
C LEU A 231 23.99 14.38 -30.69
N CYS A 232 24.68 13.54 -31.46
CA CYS A 232 25.33 12.35 -30.94
C CYS A 232 26.73 12.16 -31.50
N ILE A 233 27.75 12.30 -30.65
CA ILE A 233 29.13 12.12 -31.10
C ILE A 233 29.47 10.63 -31.23
N HIS A 234 30.11 10.24 -32.33
CA HIS A 234 30.71 8.92 -32.49
C HIS A 234 32.06 8.85 -31.74
N PRO A 235 32.32 7.79 -30.97
CA PRO A 235 33.61 7.59 -30.32
C PRO A 235 34.73 7.33 -31.34
N ASP A 236 35.98 7.41 -30.90
CA ASP A 236 37.13 7.18 -31.75
C ASP A 236 37.22 5.72 -32.24
N ASP A 237 37.56 5.50 -33.51
CA ASP A 237 37.69 4.16 -34.11
C ASP A 237 39.03 3.98 -34.86
N PRO A 238 40.03 3.27 -34.29
CA PRO A 238 40.06 2.67 -32.96
C PRO A 238 40.25 3.71 -31.82
N PRO A 239 39.93 3.33 -30.57
CA PRO A 239 39.93 4.21 -29.40
C PRO A 239 41.34 4.40 -28.77
N PHE A 240 42.32 4.73 -29.60
CA PHE A 240 43.69 5.08 -29.20
C PHE A 240 44.42 5.90 -30.28
N PRO A 241 45.40 6.74 -29.91
CA PRO A 241 46.15 7.58 -30.85
C PRO A 241 46.77 6.83 -32.02
N LEU A 242 46.72 7.42 -33.21
CA LEU A 242 47.30 6.88 -34.45
C LEU A 242 48.08 7.98 -35.18
N LEU A 243 49.27 7.66 -35.71
CA LEU A 243 50.04 8.59 -36.55
C LEU A 243 50.35 9.94 -35.88
N GLY A 244 50.50 9.96 -34.55
CA GLY A 244 50.67 11.19 -33.76
C GLY A 244 49.39 12.03 -33.57
N LEU A 245 48.26 11.58 -34.11
CA LEU A 245 46.96 12.23 -33.95
C LEU A 245 46.30 11.83 -32.62
N PRO A 246 45.82 12.79 -31.83
CA PRO A 246 45.11 12.47 -30.59
C PRO A 246 43.71 11.91 -30.83
N ARG A 247 43.28 11.01 -29.95
CA ARG A 247 41.91 10.48 -29.82
C ARG A 247 41.35 10.94 -28.47
N VAL A 248 40.18 11.60 -28.45
CA VAL A 248 39.66 12.34 -27.28
C VAL A 248 38.24 11.92 -26.86
N VAL A 249 37.70 10.86 -27.46
CA VAL A 249 36.39 10.24 -27.18
C VAL A 249 36.56 8.71 -27.19
N SER A 250 37.42 8.18 -26.32
CA SER A 250 37.85 6.78 -26.34
C SER A 250 37.47 6.00 -25.07
N THR A 251 37.30 6.71 -23.95
CA THR A 251 37.04 6.13 -22.63
C THR A 251 35.75 6.67 -22.02
N GLU A 252 35.26 6.00 -20.97
CA GLU A 252 34.19 6.55 -20.15
C GLU A 252 34.51 7.94 -19.58
N SER A 253 35.74 8.18 -19.14
CA SER A 253 36.14 9.48 -18.61
C SER A 253 36.05 10.59 -19.65
N ASP A 254 36.36 10.29 -20.91
CA ASP A 254 36.21 11.26 -22.00
C ASP A 254 34.74 11.61 -22.23
N LEU A 255 33.85 10.59 -22.20
CA LEU A 255 32.41 10.79 -22.33
C LEU A 255 31.85 11.60 -21.17
N THR A 256 32.22 11.30 -19.92
CA THR A 256 31.83 12.10 -18.74
C THR A 256 32.22 13.56 -18.93
N ALA A 257 33.49 13.83 -19.23
CA ALA A 257 33.99 15.19 -19.37
C ALA A 257 33.32 15.93 -20.54
N LEU A 258 32.97 15.23 -21.63
CA LEU A 258 32.19 15.81 -22.73
C LEU A 258 30.75 16.13 -22.36
N MET A 259 30.08 15.27 -21.59
CA MET A 259 28.73 15.53 -21.10
C MET A 259 28.70 16.67 -20.08
N ASP A 260 29.78 16.85 -19.32
CA ASP A 260 29.96 17.98 -18.38
C ASP A 260 30.28 19.29 -19.10
N ALA A 261 30.90 19.23 -20.28
CA ALA A 261 31.21 20.43 -21.06
C ALA A 261 29.97 21.20 -21.55
N SER A 262 28.82 20.53 -21.65
CA SER A 262 27.53 21.11 -22.03
C SER A 262 26.38 20.28 -21.40
N PRO A 263 25.62 20.85 -20.44
CA PRO A 263 24.60 20.14 -19.68
C PRO A 263 23.32 19.84 -20.48
N GLU A 264 23.14 20.45 -21.65
CA GLU A 264 22.00 20.23 -22.52
C GLU A 264 21.88 18.76 -22.89
N ARG A 265 20.69 18.17 -22.72
CA ARG A 265 20.44 16.78 -23.09
C ARG A 265 20.71 16.51 -24.56
N ALA A 266 20.47 17.51 -25.42
CA ALA A 266 20.80 17.45 -26.84
C ALA A 266 22.29 17.16 -27.13
N ASN A 267 23.21 17.48 -26.23
CA ASN A 267 24.60 17.00 -26.30
C ASN A 267 24.65 15.53 -25.84
N GLY A 268 24.63 14.60 -26.78
CA GLY A 268 24.61 13.17 -26.46
C GLY A 268 25.63 12.33 -27.23
N ILE A 269 25.41 11.02 -27.18
CA ILE A 269 26.39 10.00 -27.54
C ILE A 269 25.81 9.08 -28.61
N THR A 270 26.61 8.82 -29.65
CA THR A 270 26.44 7.65 -30.51
C THR A 270 27.21 6.52 -29.86
N PHE A 271 26.51 5.64 -29.15
CA PHE A 271 27.16 4.60 -28.38
C PHE A 271 27.53 3.45 -29.31
N CYS A 272 28.78 3.47 -29.81
CA CYS A 272 29.33 2.41 -30.64
C CYS A 272 30.02 1.35 -29.79
N THR A 273 29.37 0.20 -29.67
CA THR A 273 29.89 -0.92 -28.89
C THR A 273 31.17 -1.50 -29.50
N GLY A 274 31.34 -1.42 -30.82
CA GLY A 274 32.56 -1.91 -31.48
C GLY A 274 33.76 -1.01 -31.33
N SER A 275 33.57 0.31 -31.33
CA SER A 275 34.69 1.25 -31.13
C SER A 275 35.12 1.27 -29.67
N LEU A 276 34.18 1.52 -28.75
CA LEU A 276 34.47 1.54 -27.32
C LEU A 276 34.88 0.16 -26.80
N GLY A 277 34.36 -0.91 -27.41
CA GLY A 277 34.62 -2.30 -27.01
C GLY A 277 35.95 -2.87 -27.46
N VAL A 278 36.74 -2.18 -28.29
CA VAL A 278 38.15 -2.56 -28.53
C VAL A 278 38.95 -2.44 -27.22
N ARG A 279 38.56 -1.51 -26.34
CA ARG A 279 39.15 -1.34 -25.02
C ARG A 279 38.54 -2.31 -24.01
N ALA A 280 39.37 -3.20 -23.46
CA ALA A 280 38.93 -4.14 -22.42
C ALA A 280 38.63 -3.46 -21.07
N ASP A 281 39.13 -2.24 -20.86
CA ASP A 281 38.88 -1.44 -19.65
C ASP A 281 37.57 -0.64 -19.69
N ASN A 282 36.86 -0.63 -20.81
CA ASN A 282 35.52 -0.02 -20.90
C ASN A 282 34.43 -1.03 -20.51
N ASP A 283 33.70 -0.75 -19.43
CA ASP A 283 32.50 -1.47 -19.00
C ASP A 283 31.27 -1.02 -19.83
N LEU A 284 31.12 -1.57 -21.04
CA LEU A 284 30.06 -1.11 -21.94
C LEU A 284 28.64 -1.23 -21.36
N PRO A 285 28.21 -2.35 -20.75
CA PRO A 285 26.88 -2.42 -20.14
C PRO A 285 26.66 -1.39 -19.04
N GLY A 286 27.65 -1.16 -18.17
CA GLY A 286 27.55 -0.13 -17.14
C GLY A 286 27.57 1.28 -17.70
N MET A 287 28.38 1.55 -18.73
CA MET A 287 28.39 2.85 -19.42
C MET A 287 27.02 3.15 -20.05
N VAL A 288 26.37 2.16 -20.69
CA VAL A 288 25.00 2.34 -21.21
C VAL A 288 24.04 2.75 -20.10
N ARG A 289 24.10 2.12 -18.92
CA ARG A 289 23.23 2.48 -17.78
C ARG A 289 23.52 3.88 -17.24
N ARG A 290 24.79 4.26 -17.14
CA ARG A 290 25.21 5.56 -16.58
C ARG A 290 24.93 6.73 -17.52
N PHE A 291 25.10 6.53 -18.82
CA PHE A 291 24.85 7.54 -19.85
C PHE A 291 23.50 7.40 -20.55
N ALA A 292 22.61 6.54 -20.06
CA ALA A 292 21.38 6.13 -20.74
C ALA A 292 20.57 7.33 -21.27
N ASP A 293 20.37 8.37 -20.47
CA ASP A 293 19.61 9.57 -20.85
C ASP A 293 20.27 10.43 -21.96
N ARG A 294 21.59 10.27 -22.16
CA ARG A 294 22.41 11.00 -23.13
C ARG A 294 22.73 10.16 -24.37
N ILE A 295 22.34 8.89 -24.44
CA ILE A 295 22.47 8.07 -25.65
C ILE A 295 21.29 8.35 -26.57
N HIS A 296 21.62 8.82 -27.77
CA HIS A 296 20.62 9.18 -28.80
C HIS A 296 20.72 8.35 -30.07
N PHE A 297 21.80 7.57 -30.21
CA PHE A 297 22.01 6.68 -31.33
C PHE A 297 22.92 5.51 -30.93
N LEU A 298 22.66 4.31 -31.44
CA LEU A 298 23.40 3.09 -31.11
C LEU A 298 24.03 2.47 -32.36
N HIS A 299 25.33 2.21 -32.32
CA HIS A 299 25.96 1.28 -33.25
C HIS A 299 26.21 -0.02 -32.49
N LEU A 300 25.41 -1.03 -32.80
CA LEU A 300 25.54 -2.34 -32.19
C LEU A 300 26.34 -3.23 -33.13
N ARG A 301 27.60 -3.42 -32.77
CA ARG A 301 28.56 -4.36 -33.37
C ARG A 301 29.50 -4.88 -32.30
N THR A 302 30.30 -5.89 -32.59
CA THR A 302 31.27 -6.41 -31.62
C THR A 302 32.56 -6.79 -32.32
N THR A 303 33.68 -6.56 -31.63
CA THR A 303 35.00 -6.97 -32.08
C THR A 303 35.46 -8.19 -31.27
N PHE A 304 36.45 -8.90 -31.78
CA PHE A 304 37.19 -9.91 -31.03
C PHE A 304 38.67 -9.54 -31.03
N ARG A 305 39.23 -9.34 -29.84
CA ARG A 305 40.66 -9.13 -29.61
C ARG A 305 41.38 -10.47 -29.63
N GLU A 306 42.46 -10.55 -30.38
CA GLU A 306 43.24 -11.77 -30.45
C GLU A 306 44.04 -12.00 -29.16
N GLN A 307 44.03 -13.23 -28.64
CA GLN A 307 44.48 -13.57 -27.28
C GLN A 307 45.95 -13.21 -26.97
N ASN A 308 46.78 -13.00 -27.99
CA ASN A 308 48.20 -12.71 -27.84
C ASN A 308 48.54 -11.21 -27.83
N ASP A 309 47.64 -10.34 -28.31
CA ASP A 309 47.84 -8.89 -28.35
C ASP A 309 46.49 -8.15 -28.44
N PRO A 310 46.07 -7.39 -27.41
CA PRO A 310 44.80 -6.67 -27.42
C PRO A 310 44.74 -5.53 -28.44
N LEU A 311 45.87 -5.14 -29.06
CA LEU A 311 45.93 -4.18 -30.17
C LEU A 311 45.76 -4.85 -31.54
N ILE A 312 45.48 -6.16 -31.55
CA ILE A 312 45.03 -6.90 -32.73
C ILE A 312 43.58 -7.32 -32.51
N PHE A 313 42.69 -6.88 -33.40
CA PHE A 313 41.28 -7.23 -33.32
C PHE A 313 40.63 -7.30 -34.70
N HIS A 314 39.54 -8.06 -34.81
CA HIS A 314 38.71 -8.11 -36.00
C HIS A 314 37.23 -7.98 -35.65
N GLU A 315 36.41 -7.61 -36.63
CA GLU A 315 34.95 -7.63 -36.47
C GLU A 315 34.48 -9.07 -36.25
N ALA A 316 33.55 -9.28 -35.32
CA ALA A 316 33.03 -10.58 -34.93
C ALA A 316 31.51 -10.67 -35.16
N PRO A 317 30.92 -11.89 -35.17
CA PRO A 317 29.47 -12.02 -35.17
C PRO A 317 28.86 -11.32 -33.96
N HIS A 318 27.70 -10.67 -34.11
CA HIS A 318 27.21 -9.65 -33.18
C HIS A 318 26.96 -10.16 -31.76
N LEU A 319 26.74 -11.47 -31.59
CA LEU A 319 26.47 -12.12 -30.30
C LEU A 319 27.67 -12.89 -29.71
N THR A 320 28.81 -12.97 -30.42
CA THR A 320 29.93 -13.86 -30.02
C THR A 320 31.30 -13.17 -30.00
N GLY A 321 31.34 -11.84 -30.01
CA GLY A 321 32.57 -11.09 -29.78
C GLY A 321 32.80 -10.77 -28.30
N ASP A 322 33.66 -9.80 -28.04
CA ASP A 322 34.07 -9.38 -26.70
C ASP A 322 33.01 -8.57 -25.94
N VAL A 323 32.03 -8.01 -26.64
CA VAL A 323 30.93 -7.23 -26.04
C VAL A 323 29.83 -8.17 -25.57
N ASP A 324 29.44 -8.07 -24.29
CA ASP A 324 28.21 -8.68 -23.77
C ASP A 324 26.97 -7.97 -24.35
N MET A 325 26.58 -8.41 -25.54
CA MET A 325 25.47 -7.82 -26.29
C MET A 325 24.13 -8.03 -25.56
N PHE A 326 23.99 -9.08 -24.75
CA PHE A 326 22.78 -9.30 -23.94
C PHE A 326 22.61 -8.20 -22.90
N GLU A 327 23.65 -7.94 -22.09
CA GLU A 327 23.55 -6.92 -21.04
C GLU A 327 23.47 -5.50 -21.62
N VAL A 328 24.11 -5.23 -22.77
CA VAL A 328 23.96 -3.95 -23.50
C VAL A 328 22.52 -3.76 -23.99
N VAL A 329 21.96 -4.72 -24.74
CA VAL A 329 20.59 -4.60 -25.29
C VAL A 329 19.56 -4.55 -24.17
N LYS A 330 19.78 -5.29 -23.08
CA LYS A 330 18.92 -5.24 -21.89
C LYS A 330 18.91 -3.85 -21.24
N ALA A 331 20.07 -3.24 -21.05
CA ALA A 331 20.17 -1.89 -20.50
C ALA A 331 19.47 -0.86 -21.40
N VAL A 332 19.58 -0.99 -22.73
CA VAL A 332 18.84 -0.15 -23.69
C VAL A 332 17.32 -0.35 -23.56
N VAL A 333 16.84 -1.60 -23.51
CA VAL A 333 15.40 -1.90 -23.38
C VAL A 333 14.83 -1.37 -22.05
N GLU A 334 15.60 -1.47 -20.96
CA GLU A 334 15.23 -0.89 -19.66
C GLU A 334 15.11 0.64 -19.74
N GLU A 335 16.03 1.29 -20.45
CA GLU A 335 16.01 2.74 -20.66
C GLU A 335 14.82 3.19 -21.51
N GLU A 336 14.54 2.54 -22.65
CA GLU A 336 13.37 2.87 -23.47
C GLU A 336 12.06 2.70 -22.70
N LYS A 337 11.97 1.69 -21.82
CA LYS A 337 10.83 1.53 -20.90
C LYS A 337 10.75 2.70 -19.92
N ARG A 338 11.88 3.14 -19.34
CA ARG A 338 11.93 4.32 -18.45
C ARG A 338 11.47 5.59 -19.17
N ARG A 339 11.77 5.73 -20.46
CA ARG A 339 11.32 6.84 -21.34
C ARG A 339 9.86 6.70 -21.81
N GLY A 340 9.08 5.77 -21.26
CA GLY A 340 7.67 5.59 -21.64
C GLY A 340 7.48 4.92 -23.00
N GLY A 341 8.49 4.17 -23.48
CA GLY A 341 8.46 3.48 -24.76
C GLY A 341 9.08 4.24 -25.93
N GLU A 342 9.71 5.40 -25.69
CA GLU A 342 10.49 6.11 -26.70
C GLU A 342 11.69 5.24 -27.15
N GLN A 343 11.77 4.93 -28.45
CA GLN A 343 12.81 4.08 -29.02
C GLN A 343 14.07 4.87 -29.36
N ILE A 344 15.24 4.30 -29.05
CA ILE A 344 16.54 4.86 -29.42
C ILE A 344 16.93 4.28 -30.79
N PRO A 345 17.17 5.10 -31.83
CA PRO A 345 17.62 4.60 -33.12
C PRO A 345 18.89 3.75 -32.97
N MET A 346 18.94 2.64 -33.70
CA MET A 346 20.10 1.76 -33.72
C MET A 346 20.42 1.31 -35.14
N ARG A 347 21.67 0.94 -35.38
CA ARG A 347 22.06 0.17 -36.57
C ARG A 347 22.96 -1.01 -36.20
N PRO A 348 22.84 -2.15 -36.90
CA PRO A 348 23.90 -3.15 -36.94
C PRO A 348 25.05 -2.55 -37.76
N ASP A 349 26.25 -2.55 -37.20
CA ASP A 349 27.42 -1.90 -37.81
C ASP A 349 28.50 -2.95 -38.13
N HIS A 350 29.29 -2.73 -39.19
CA HIS A 350 30.38 -3.63 -39.60
C HIS A 350 30.01 -5.12 -39.69
N GLY A 351 29.05 -5.47 -40.55
CA GLY A 351 28.69 -6.86 -40.84
C GLY A 351 29.76 -7.58 -41.68
N HIS A 352 29.89 -8.89 -41.51
CA HIS A 352 30.78 -9.72 -42.32
C HIS A 352 30.30 -9.82 -43.77
N GLN A 353 31.22 -9.76 -44.74
CA GLN A 353 30.91 -10.10 -46.12
C GLN A 353 30.77 -11.62 -46.23
N MET A 354 29.59 -12.11 -46.61
CA MET A 354 29.27 -13.53 -46.62
C MET A 354 28.23 -13.86 -47.70
N LEU A 355 28.14 -15.14 -48.07
CA LEU A 355 27.21 -15.61 -49.10
C LEU A 355 27.38 -14.80 -50.41
N ASP A 356 26.28 -14.36 -51.01
CA ASP A 356 26.29 -13.59 -52.26
C ASP A 356 27.00 -12.23 -52.15
N ASP A 357 27.21 -11.69 -50.93
CA ASP A 357 27.99 -10.47 -50.76
C ASP A 357 29.46 -10.68 -51.17
N LEU A 358 30.01 -11.90 -51.07
CA LEU A 358 31.41 -12.20 -51.43
C LEU A 358 31.73 -11.94 -52.91
N ASN A 359 30.71 -12.00 -53.77
CA ASN A 359 30.82 -11.77 -55.21
C ASN A 359 30.48 -10.33 -55.62
N LYS A 360 30.14 -9.46 -54.64
CA LYS A 360 29.75 -8.06 -54.87
C LYS A 360 30.82 -7.11 -54.36
N LYS A 361 31.01 -5.99 -55.05
CA LYS A 361 31.77 -4.85 -54.52
C LYS A 361 30.89 -4.14 -53.49
N THR A 362 31.27 -4.21 -52.22
CA THR A 362 30.57 -3.55 -51.11
C THR A 362 31.48 -2.54 -50.43
N TYR A 363 30.90 -1.56 -49.74
CA TYR A 363 31.66 -0.73 -48.81
C TYR A 363 32.19 -1.61 -47.67
N PRO A 364 33.47 -1.50 -47.27
CA PRO A 364 34.05 -2.34 -46.22
C PRO A 364 33.21 -2.30 -44.93
N GLY A 365 32.76 -3.48 -44.44
CA GLY A 365 31.89 -3.60 -43.27
C GLY A 365 30.39 -3.31 -43.51
N TYR A 366 29.99 -2.90 -44.70
CA TYR A 366 28.60 -2.49 -44.99
C TYR A 366 27.89 -3.40 -46.01
N SER A 367 28.26 -4.67 -46.05
CA SER A 367 27.59 -5.67 -46.88
C SER A 367 26.10 -5.83 -46.50
N ALA A 368 25.24 -6.26 -47.43
CA ALA A 368 23.80 -6.34 -47.19
C ALA A 368 23.45 -7.51 -46.27
N ILE A 369 23.96 -8.71 -46.58
CA ILE A 369 23.66 -9.96 -45.87
C ILE A 369 24.31 -9.96 -44.48
N GLY A 370 25.54 -9.49 -44.37
CA GLY A 370 26.23 -9.37 -43.08
C GLY A 370 25.48 -8.52 -42.07
N ARG A 371 24.99 -7.35 -42.52
CA ARG A 371 24.19 -6.45 -41.67
C ARG A 371 22.78 -6.95 -41.42
N LEU A 372 22.17 -7.66 -42.39
CA LEU A 372 20.89 -8.36 -42.20
C LEU A 372 21.00 -9.39 -41.07
N ARG A 373 22.06 -10.22 -41.07
CA ARG A 373 22.31 -11.19 -40.01
C ARG A 373 22.46 -10.52 -38.65
N GLY A 374 23.30 -9.48 -38.56
CA GLY A 374 23.47 -8.72 -37.32
C GLY A 374 22.17 -8.10 -36.81
N LEU A 375 21.35 -7.55 -37.72
CA LEU A 375 20.03 -7.00 -37.35
C LEU A 375 19.09 -8.08 -36.80
N ALA A 376 19.03 -9.23 -37.46
CA ALA A 376 18.18 -10.34 -37.06
C ALA A 376 18.57 -10.89 -35.68
N GLU A 377 19.88 -11.07 -35.45
CA GLU A 377 20.44 -11.49 -34.16
C GLU A 377 20.05 -10.52 -33.03
N ILE A 378 20.24 -9.21 -33.24
CA ILE A 378 19.94 -8.19 -32.22
C ILE A 378 18.44 -8.05 -31.97
N ARG A 379 17.59 -8.03 -33.01
CA ARG A 379 16.13 -7.94 -32.85
C ARG A 379 15.54 -9.16 -32.16
N GLY A 380 16.07 -10.34 -32.43
CA GLY A 380 15.68 -11.57 -31.73
C GLY A 380 16.00 -11.50 -30.24
N LEU A 381 17.21 -11.03 -29.90
CA LEU A 381 17.66 -10.80 -28.53
C LEU A 381 16.78 -9.79 -27.79
N GLU A 382 16.51 -8.65 -28.42
CA GLU A 382 15.65 -7.58 -27.90
C GLU A 382 14.24 -8.11 -27.59
N LEU A 383 13.63 -8.84 -28.53
CA LEU A 383 12.28 -9.41 -28.35
C LEU A 383 12.23 -10.40 -27.18
N ALA A 384 13.25 -11.25 -27.04
CA ALA A 384 13.34 -12.21 -25.94
C ALA A 384 13.43 -11.50 -24.58
N ILE A 385 14.27 -10.46 -24.48
CA ILE A 385 14.42 -9.65 -23.26
C ILE A 385 13.09 -8.95 -22.91
N ARG A 386 12.44 -8.31 -23.88
CA ARG A 386 11.15 -7.63 -23.65
C ARG A 386 10.08 -8.60 -23.14
N SER A 387 9.99 -9.78 -23.74
CA SER A 387 9.02 -10.82 -23.38
C SER A 387 9.30 -11.41 -21.99
N PHE A 388 10.57 -11.73 -21.68
CA PHE A 388 10.96 -12.25 -20.38
C PHE A 388 10.64 -11.28 -19.25
N LEU A 389 10.96 -9.99 -19.42
CA LEU A 389 10.63 -8.98 -18.42
C LEU A 389 9.12 -8.89 -18.17
N ALA A 390 8.28 -8.96 -19.22
CA ALA A 390 6.83 -8.94 -19.07
C ALA A 390 6.30 -10.16 -18.28
N VAL A 391 6.78 -11.37 -18.59
CA VAL A 391 6.38 -12.61 -17.90
C VAL A 391 6.86 -12.63 -16.45
N PHE A 392 8.10 -12.19 -16.19
CA PHE A 392 8.66 -12.15 -14.84
C PHE A 392 7.83 -11.27 -13.90
N PHE A 393 7.38 -10.08 -14.35
CA PHE A 393 6.52 -9.22 -13.55
C PHE A 393 5.15 -9.87 -13.25
N VAL A 394 4.55 -10.56 -14.22
CA VAL A 394 3.29 -11.28 -14.01
C VAL A 394 3.47 -12.40 -12.98
N VAL A 395 4.52 -13.21 -13.10
CA VAL A 395 4.78 -14.36 -12.20
C VAL A 395 5.15 -13.91 -10.78
N CYS A 396 5.97 -12.87 -10.62
CA CYS A 396 6.32 -12.33 -9.30
C CYS A 396 5.12 -11.71 -8.58
N SER A 397 4.16 -11.15 -9.33
CA SER A 397 2.91 -10.60 -8.76
C SER A 397 2.01 -11.68 -8.13
N PHE A 398 2.16 -12.95 -8.52
CA PHE A 398 1.42 -14.06 -7.91
C PHE A 398 2.13 -14.69 -6.70
N ALA A 399 3.43 -14.42 -6.50
CA ALA A 399 4.25 -15.05 -5.46
C ALA A 399 4.36 -14.25 -4.15
N LEU A 400 4.06 -12.96 -4.17
CA LEU A 400 4.06 -12.09 -2.99
C LEU A 400 2.63 -11.62 -2.71
N ARG A 401 1.91 -12.31 -1.82
CA ARG A 401 0.69 -11.76 -1.24
C ARG A 401 1.07 -10.96 0.01
N ALA A 402 1.19 -9.64 -0.15
CA ALA A 402 1.20 -8.73 0.99
C ALA A 402 -0.09 -8.93 1.80
N ASP A 403 0.00 -8.81 3.11
CA ASP A 403 -1.17 -8.96 3.97
C ASP A 403 -2.00 -7.67 4.01
N ASP A 404 -3.13 -7.69 3.30
CA ASP A 404 -4.06 -6.56 3.18
C ASP A 404 -5.06 -6.44 4.36
N GLY A 405 -4.88 -7.25 5.41
CA GLY A 405 -5.72 -7.29 6.60
C GLY A 405 -7.07 -8.01 6.42
N TYR A 406 -7.40 -8.53 5.23
CA TYR A 406 -8.68 -9.21 4.96
C TYR A 406 -8.87 -10.48 5.78
N ARG A 407 -7.78 -11.20 6.08
CA ARG A 407 -7.85 -12.47 6.81
C ARG A 407 -7.99 -12.29 8.33
N LEU A 408 -7.96 -11.05 8.82
CA LEU A 408 -8.06 -10.72 10.25
C LEU A 408 -7.04 -11.55 11.06
N TRP A 409 -7.48 -12.12 12.19
CA TRP A 409 -6.71 -13.05 13.02
C TRP A 409 -6.78 -14.51 12.53
N LEU A 410 -7.44 -14.82 11.41
CA LEU A 410 -7.59 -16.17 10.85
C LEU A 410 -6.68 -16.38 9.64
N LYS A 411 -5.42 -15.94 9.74
CA LYS A 411 -4.45 -15.98 8.64
C LYS A 411 -4.10 -17.39 8.18
N PHE A 412 -3.96 -18.31 9.14
CA PHE A 412 -3.48 -19.67 8.92
C PHE A 412 -2.21 -19.76 8.08
N ASP A 413 -1.31 -18.78 8.24
CA ASP A 413 0.02 -18.83 7.64
C ASP A 413 0.86 -19.91 8.33
N LYS A 414 1.77 -20.55 7.57
CA LYS A 414 2.56 -21.66 8.10
C LYS A 414 3.41 -21.19 9.27
N VAL A 415 3.22 -21.81 10.44
CA VAL A 415 3.96 -21.45 11.67
C VAL A 415 5.38 -22.02 11.64
N ALA A 416 6.31 -21.37 12.35
CA ALA A 416 7.70 -21.82 12.39
C ALA A 416 7.81 -23.21 13.05
N SER A 417 7.01 -23.46 14.08
CA SER A 417 6.93 -24.77 14.75
C SER A 417 5.99 -25.78 14.07
N ALA A 418 5.75 -25.72 12.76
CA ALA A 418 4.81 -26.60 12.05
C ALA A 418 5.06 -28.10 12.29
N THR A 419 6.33 -28.52 12.42
CA THR A 419 6.72 -29.91 12.69
C THR A 419 6.20 -30.45 14.02
N ARG A 420 5.98 -29.57 15.02
CA ARG A 420 5.38 -29.93 16.33
C ARG A 420 3.95 -30.41 16.17
N TYR A 421 3.19 -29.83 15.23
CA TYR A 421 1.75 -30.04 15.08
C TYR A 421 1.41 -31.05 13.98
N ALA A 422 2.31 -31.24 13.01
CA ALA A 422 2.12 -32.17 11.89
C ALA A 422 1.67 -33.60 12.30
N PRO A 423 2.14 -34.20 13.42
CA PRO A 423 1.65 -35.51 13.86
C PRO A 423 0.15 -35.53 14.20
N TYR A 424 -0.37 -34.43 14.71
CA TYR A 424 -1.79 -34.26 15.06
C TYR A 424 -2.66 -33.89 13.84
N ALA A 425 -2.06 -33.40 12.77
CA ALA A 425 -2.77 -32.90 11.59
C ALA A 425 -3.13 -33.97 10.54
N LYS A 426 -2.91 -35.27 10.83
CA LYS A 426 -3.03 -36.33 9.82
C LYS A 426 -4.47 -36.73 9.51
N SER A 427 -5.34 -36.80 10.52
CA SER A 427 -6.72 -37.26 10.32
C SER A 427 -7.69 -36.74 11.36
N ILE A 428 -8.97 -36.62 10.96
CA ILE A 428 -10.08 -36.16 11.78
C ILE A 428 -11.15 -37.26 11.85
N SER A 429 -11.64 -37.57 13.04
CA SER A 429 -12.82 -38.44 13.24
C SER A 429 -13.85 -37.79 14.17
N SER A 430 -15.12 -38.17 14.08
CA SER A 430 -16.21 -37.56 14.86
C SER A 430 -17.25 -38.59 15.32
N GLU A 431 -17.66 -38.52 16.58
CA GLU A 431 -18.79 -39.27 17.16
C GLU A 431 -20.15 -38.61 16.90
N PHE A 432 -20.15 -37.33 16.48
CA PHE A 432 -21.36 -36.59 16.15
C PHE A 432 -21.89 -36.97 14.76
N ALA A 433 -23.22 -37.01 14.64
CA ALA A 433 -23.89 -37.04 13.34
C ALA A 433 -23.57 -35.77 12.55
N SER A 434 -23.52 -35.88 11.23
CA SER A 434 -23.23 -34.72 10.36
C SER A 434 -24.34 -33.67 10.46
N THR A 435 -23.95 -32.44 10.81
CA THR A 435 -24.78 -31.24 10.80
C THR A 435 -24.04 -30.12 10.05
N PRO A 436 -24.73 -29.07 9.55
CA PRO A 436 -24.05 -27.95 8.90
C PRO A 436 -22.96 -27.29 9.77
N ILE A 437 -23.17 -27.23 11.08
CA ILE A 437 -22.18 -26.70 12.04
C ILE A 437 -20.98 -27.63 12.15
N LEU A 438 -21.20 -28.94 12.26
CA LEU A 438 -20.12 -29.91 12.35
C LEU A 438 -19.26 -29.95 11.07
N GLU A 439 -19.90 -29.89 9.90
CA GLU A 439 -19.15 -29.83 8.62
C GLU A 439 -18.36 -28.52 8.50
N THR A 440 -18.90 -27.42 9.00
CA THR A 440 -18.17 -26.15 9.10
C THR A 440 -16.96 -26.28 10.03
N ALA A 441 -17.11 -26.91 11.20
CA ALA A 441 -16.01 -27.16 12.13
C ALA A 441 -14.90 -28.03 11.49
N LYS A 442 -15.26 -29.10 10.77
CA LYS A 442 -14.29 -29.92 10.02
C LYS A 442 -13.58 -29.13 8.93
N LYS A 443 -14.31 -28.28 8.18
CA LYS A 443 -13.75 -27.43 7.13
C LYS A 443 -12.75 -26.43 7.68
N GLU A 444 -13.10 -25.69 8.74
CA GLU A 444 -12.18 -24.75 9.38
C GLU A 444 -10.95 -25.45 9.94
N LEU A 445 -11.12 -26.60 10.61
CA LEU A 445 -9.99 -27.39 11.10
C LEU A 445 -9.07 -27.85 9.97
N THR A 446 -9.64 -28.35 8.87
CA THR A 446 -8.87 -28.81 7.70
C THR A 446 -8.08 -27.67 7.07
N ASN A 447 -8.73 -26.53 6.83
CA ASN A 447 -8.09 -25.36 6.24
C ASN A 447 -6.99 -24.80 7.15
N GLY A 448 -7.30 -24.67 8.45
CA GLY A 448 -6.36 -24.19 9.44
C GLY A 448 -5.14 -25.10 9.56
N LEU A 449 -5.32 -26.42 9.68
CA LEU A 449 -4.20 -27.36 9.73
C LEU A 449 -3.36 -27.37 8.45
N LYS A 450 -4.01 -27.32 7.28
CA LYS A 450 -3.31 -27.24 5.99
C LYS A 450 -2.42 -26.01 5.93
N GLY A 451 -2.97 -24.84 6.28
CA GLY A 451 -2.21 -23.59 6.28
C GLY A 451 -1.09 -23.58 7.31
N LEU A 452 -1.42 -23.85 8.58
CA LEU A 452 -0.50 -23.74 9.72
C LEU A 452 0.61 -24.79 9.69
N THR A 453 0.31 -26.03 9.26
CA THR A 453 1.23 -27.17 9.35
C THR A 453 1.75 -27.67 8.01
N GLY A 454 1.07 -27.33 6.91
CA GLY A 454 1.32 -27.91 5.58
C GLY A 454 0.68 -29.29 5.36
N VAL A 455 -0.01 -29.85 6.36
CA VAL A 455 -0.65 -31.17 6.28
C VAL A 455 -2.16 -31.01 6.09
N THR A 456 -2.71 -31.65 5.06
CA THR A 456 -4.16 -31.73 4.86
C THR A 456 -4.70 -32.99 5.55
N PRO A 457 -5.52 -32.87 6.60
CA PRO A 457 -6.04 -34.04 7.29
C PRO A 457 -7.01 -34.83 6.38
N ILE A 458 -6.97 -36.16 6.48
CA ILE A 458 -7.98 -37.03 5.88
C ILE A 458 -9.11 -37.34 6.88
N SER A 459 -10.31 -37.58 6.38
CA SER A 459 -11.41 -38.10 7.21
C SER A 459 -11.11 -39.54 7.63
N ALA A 460 -11.24 -39.84 8.92
CA ALA A 460 -11.10 -41.18 9.49
C ALA A 460 -12.41 -41.63 10.13
N THR A 461 -12.73 -42.92 10.00
CA THR A 461 -13.94 -43.53 10.57
C THR A 461 -13.83 -43.72 12.08
N SER A 462 -12.63 -43.95 12.61
CA SER A 462 -12.34 -44.01 14.05
C SER A 462 -10.87 -43.70 14.33
N LYS A 463 -10.55 -43.33 15.59
CA LYS A 463 -9.17 -43.11 16.07
C LYS A 463 -8.37 -42.08 15.25
N GLY A 464 -9.02 -41.02 14.78
CA GLY A 464 -8.34 -39.89 14.12
C GLY A 464 -7.28 -39.26 15.03
N SER A 465 -6.29 -38.59 14.43
CA SER A 465 -5.30 -37.79 15.17
C SER A 465 -5.96 -36.66 15.96
N ILE A 466 -7.06 -36.10 15.44
CA ILE A 466 -8.00 -35.23 16.15
C ILE A 466 -9.38 -35.88 16.17
N GLN A 467 -10.03 -35.89 17.33
CA GLN A 467 -11.31 -36.57 17.56
C GLN A 467 -12.34 -35.60 18.12
N PHE A 468 -13.52 -35.53 17.48
CA PHE A 468 -14.68 -34.86 18.06
C PHE A 468 -15.48 -35.88 18.86
N VAL A 469 -15.51 -35.69 20.18
CA VAL A 469 -16.03 -36.66 21.15
C VAL A 469 -17.25 -36.07 21.86
N LYS A 470 -18.32 -36.84 21.98
CA LYS A 470 -19.55 -36.37 22.62
C LYS A 470 -19.45 -36.53 24.14
N ASP A 471 -19.60 -35.42 24.86
CA ASP A 471 -19.60 -35.38 26.32
C ASP A 471 -20.86 -34.66 26.83
N PRO A 472 -21.93 -35.41 27.19
CA PRO A 472 -23.18 -34.84 27.67
C PRO A 472 -23.08 -34.10 29.01
N SER A 473 -21.97 -34.21 29.75
CA SER A 473 -21.79 -33.53 31.04
C SER A 473 -21.45 -32.03 30.89
N LEU A 474 -21.02 -31.61 29.70
CA LEU A 474 -20.65 -30.22 29.41
C LEU A 474 -21.89 -29.37 29.11
N LYS A 475 -21.87 -28.10 29.56
CA LYS A 475 -22.89 -27.11 29.23
C LYS A 475 -22.98 -26.88 27.71
N GLU A 476 -24.12 -26.39 27.25
CA GLU A 476 -24.30 -25.98 25.85
C GLU A 476 -23.19 -24.98 25.44
N GLU A 477 -22.61 -25.17 24.26
CA GLU A 477 -21.46 -24.41 23.73
C GLU A 477 -20.11 -24.60 24.45
N ALA A 478 -20.06 -25.26 25.62
CA ALA A 478 -18.81 -25.55 26.30
C ALA A 478 -18.01 -26.66 25.59
N PHE A 479 -16.69 -26.61 25.75
CA PHE A 479 -15.79 -27.63 25.19
C PHE A 479 -14.60 -27.92 26.10
N SER A 480 -13.98 -29.08 25.88
CA SER A 480 -12.72 -29.48 26.49
C SER A 480 -11.78 -30.09 25.44
N ILE A 481 -10.56 -29.57 25.36
CA ILE A 481 -9.46 -30.12 24.58
C ILE A 481 -8.63 -30.99 25.52
N VAL A 482 -8.48 -32.27 25.19
CA VAL A 482 -7.60 -33.21 25.89
C VAL A 482 -6.42 -33.55 24.98
N ALA A 483 -5.22 -33.18 25.40
CA ALA A 483 -3.99 -33.40 24.66
C ALA A 483 -3.29 -34.69 25.13
N GLY A 484 -2.88 -35.53 24.18
CA GLY A 484 -2.15 -36.78 24.41
C GLY A 484 -1.50 -37.28 23.12
N PRO A 485 -1.41 -38.61 22.89
CA PRO A 485 -1.02 -39.16 21.59
C PRO A 485 -1.96 -38.75 20.44
N GLN A 486 -3.21 -38.42 20.78
CA GLN A 486 -4.25 -37.86 19.93
C GLN A 486 -4.82 -36.63 20.64
N ILE A 487 -5.45 -35.73 19.89
CA ILE A 487 -6.20 -34.61 20.47
C ILE A 487 -7.69 -34.96 20.46
N GLN A 488 -8.36 -34.78 21.60
CA GLN A 488 -9.82 -34.90 21.68
C GLN A 488 -10.43 -33.54 21.94
N ILE A 489 -11.39 -33.12 21.11
CA ILE A 489 -12.27 -31.99 21.36
C ILE A 489 -13.60 -32.55 21.82
N LYS A 490 -13.89 -32.42 23.10
CA LYS A 490 -15.10 -32.90 23.78
C LYS A 490 -16.11 -31.78 23.88
N ALA A 491 -17.38 -32.05 23.55
CA ALA A 491 -18.49 -31.11 23.73
C ALA A 491 -19.83 -31.85 23.87
N SER A 492 -20.86 -31.19 24.39
CA SER A 492 -22.23 -31.72 24.38
C SER A 492 -23.00 -31.40 23.09
N SER A 493 -22.58 -30.37 22.35
CA SER A 493 -23.19 -29.90 21.09
C SER A 493 -22.17 -29.65 19.98
N ASP A 494 -22.65 -29.60 18.73
CA ASP A 494 -21.84 -29.26 17.55
C ASP A 494 -21.26 -27.84 17.61
N ARG A 495 -21.98 -26.87 18.20
CA ARG A 495 -21.45 -25.52 18.50
C ARG A 495 -20.24 -25.58 19.44
N GLY A 496 -20.29 -26.41 20.49
CA GLY A 496 -19.14 -26.59 21.36
C GLY A 496 -17.92 -27.15 20.61
N ILE A 497 -18.13 -28.09 19.69
CA ILE A 497 -17.06 -28.57 18.80
C ILE A 497 -16.50 -27.45 17.92
N LEU A 498 -17.36 -26.63 17.29
CA LEU A 498 -16.92 -25.50 16.46
C LEU A 498 -16.03 -24.53 17.25
N TYR A 499 -16.43 -24.14 18.47
CA TYR A 499 -15.63 -23.25 19.30
C TYR A 499 -14.33 -23.91 19.79
N GLY A 500 -14.37 -25.21 20.11
CA GLY A 500 -13.17 -25.98 20.45
C GLY A 500 -12.18 -26.09 19.30
N VAL A 501 -12.66 -26.22 18.06
CA VAL A 501 -11.83 -26.18 16.85
C VAL A 501 -11.11 -24.83 16.72
N PHE A 502 -11.84 -23.73 16.86
CA PHE A 502 -11.23 -22.40 16.80
C PHE A 502 -10.24 -22.16 17.94
N GLU A 503 -10.49 -22.68 19.14
CA GLU A 503 -9.51 -22.62 20.22
C GLU A 503 -8.24 -23.43 19.89
N LEU A 504 -8.38 -24.65 19.37
CA LEU A 504 -7.23 -25.45 18.94
C LEU A 504 -6.39 -24.72 17.88
N LEU A 505 -7.04 -24.14 16.86
CA LEU A 505 -6.37 -23.37 15.82
C LEU A 505 -5.67 -22.12 16.40
N ARG A 506 -6.33 -21.41 17.32
CA ARG A 506 -5.77 -20.27 18.03
C ARG A 506 -4.54 -20.64 18.87
N MET A 507 -4.51 -21.83 19.50
CA MET A 507 -3.33 -22.34 20.21
C MET A 507 -2.16 -22.60 19.25
N ILE A 508 -2.43 -23.20 18.10
CA ILE A 508 -1.42 -23.51 17.06
C ILE A 508 -0.87 -22.21 16.45
N GLN A 509 -1.73 -21.25 16.11
CA GLN A 509 -1.31 -19.94 15.58
C GLN A 509 -0.38 -19.19 16.52
N GLN A 510 -0.55 -19.34 17.83
CA GLN A 510 0.33 -18.74 18.82
C GLN A 510 1.60 -19.56 19.12
N GLU A 511 1.82 -20.65 18.37
CA GLU A 511 2.92 -21.60 18.56
C GLU A 511 3.03 -22.15 20.00
N LYS A 512 1.90 -22.25 20.70
CA LYS A 512 1.83 -22.77 22.07
C LYS A 512 1.89 -24.31 22.08
N PRO A 513 2.53 -24.94 23.08
CA PRO A 513 2.39 -26.38 23.32
C PRO A 513 0.91 -26.75 23.47
N LEU A 514 0.48 -27.85 22.85
CA LEU A 514 -0.88 -28.35 23.02
C LEU A 514 -1.02 -28.96 24.42
N ALA A 515 -1.94 -28.43 25.21
CA ALA A 515 -2.20 -28.85 26.59
C ALA A 515 -3.70 -29.03 26.81
N ASN A 516 -4.06 -29.73 27.90
CA ASN A 516 -5.45 -29.85 28.30
C ASN A 516 -6.04 -28.47 28.59
N PHE A 517 -7.22 -28.20 28.03
CA PHE A 517 -7.86 -26.91 28.16
C PHE A 517 -9.37 -27.06 28.11
N SER A 518 -10.10 -26.42 29.01
CA SER A 518 -11.56 -26.43 29.01
C SER A 518 -12.08 -25.01 29.07
N SER A 519 -13.17 -24.74 28.36
CA SER A 519 -13.80 -23.42 28.35
C SER A 519 -15.31 -23.52 28.19
N SER A 520 -16.02 -22.60 28.83
CA SER A 520 -17.46 -22.47 28.77
C SER A 520 -17.80 -20.98 28.73
N PRO A 521 -18.71 -20.53 27.85
CA PRO A 521 -19.07 -19.13 27.80
C PRO A 521 -19.80 -18.71 29.08
N LYS A 522 -19.50 -17.50 29.57
CA LYS A 522 -20.16 -16.91 30.76
C LYS A 522 -21.46 -16.19 30.42
N VAL A 523 -21.59 -15.72 29.19
CA VAL A 523 -22.76 -14.98 28.69
C VAL A 523 -23.40 -15.76 27.55
N LYS A 524 -24.73 -15.89 27.57
CA LYS A 524 -25.49 -16.71 26.61
C LYS A 524 -25.57 -16.07 25.23
N PHE A 525 -25.97 -14.80 25.13
CA PHE A 525 -26.01 -14.05 23.87
C PHE A 525 -24.81 -13.11 23.79
N ARG A 526 -23.95 -13.35 22.80
CA ARG A 526 -22.71 -12.60 22.58
C ARG A 526 -22.84 -11.98 21.20
N MET A 527 -23.24 -10.71 21.17
CA MET A 527 -23.93 -10.13 20.03
C MET A 527 -23.19 -8.96 19.40
N LEU A 528 -23.21 -8.86 18.07
CA LEU A 528 -22.89 -7.60 17.37
C LEU A 528 -24.15 -6.87 16.93
N ASN A 529 -24.16 -5.56 17.12
CA ASN A 529 -25.19 -4.66 16.62
C ASN A 529 -24.64 -3.86 15.43
N HIS A 530 -25.24 -4.01 14.26
CA HIS A 530 -24.89 -3.23 13.07
C HIS A 530 -25.75 -1.99 12.98
N TRP A 531 -25.14 -0.82 12.82
CA TRP A 531 -25.86 0.44 12.61
C TRP A 531 -26.02 0.74 11.11
N ASP A 532 -26.39 -0.31 10.37
CA ASP A 532 -26.36 -0.34 8.92
C ASP A 532 -27.71 0.09 8.35
N ASN A 533 -27.67 1.05 7.44
CA ASN A 533 -28.86 1.57 6.77
C ASN A 533 -29.17 0.77 5.51
N VAL A 534 -30.44 0.79 5.10
CA VAL A 534 -30.93 0.09 3.89
C VAL A 534 -30.24 0.54 2.58
N MET A 535 -29.67 1.74 2.57
CA MET A 535 -28.98 2.32 1.41
C MET A 535 -27.49 1.93 1.34
N GLY A 536 -27.00 1.10 2.26
CA GLY A 536 -25.59 0.67 2.30
C GLY A 536 -24.65 1.62 3.06
N THR A 537 -25.14 2.71 3.65
CA THR A 537 -24.35 3.52 4.60
C THR A 537 -24.41 2.91 6.00
N ILE A 538 -23.42 3.22 6.83
CA ILE A 538 -23.39 2.82 8.25
C ILE A 538 -23.40 4.09 9.09
N GLU A 539 -24.37 4.21 10.00
CA GLU A 539 -24.37 5.28 11.00
C GLU A 539 -23.21 5.05 11.97
N ARG A 540 -22.32 6.05 12.07
CA ARG A 540 -21.05 5.95 12.81
C ARG A 540 -20.14 4.82 12.29
N GLY A 541 -20.18 4.57 10.98
CA GLY A 541 -19.27 3.65 10.31
C GLY A 541 -18.02 4.36 9.78
N TYR A 542 -16.86 3.82 10.12
CA TYR A 542 -15.55 4.38 9.74
C TYR A 542 -14.70 3.39 8.93
N ALA A 543 -15.35 2.36 8.39
CA ALA A 543 -14.72 1.23 7.73
C ALA A 543 -15.36 0.92 6.35
N GLY A 544 -15.82 1.96 5.66
CA GLY A 544 -16.50 1.85 4.36
C GLY A 544 -18.03 1.72 4.49
N GLN A 545 -18.64 1.08 3.49
CA GLN A 545 -20.08 0.84 3.40
C GLN A 545 -20.50 -0.40 4.19
N SER A 546 -21.81 -0.58 4.36
CA SER A 546 -22.40 -1.79 4.92
C SER A 546 -21.87 -3.03 4.21
N LEU A 547 -21.61 -4.10 4.97
CA LEU A 547 -21.32 -5.40 4.38
C LEU A 547 -22.53 -5.89 3.58
N TRP A 548 -23.75 -5.61 4.05
CA TRP A 548 -24.98 -6.15 3.51
C TRP A 548 -25.41 -5.43 2.22
N LYS A 549 -25.18 -6.06 1.07
CA LYS A 549 -25.57 -5.52 -0.23
C LYS A 549 -27.05 -5.75 -0.51
N TRP A 550 -27.92 -5.01 0.19
CA TRP A 550 -29.37 -5.21 0.15
C TRP A 550 -29.98 -5.18 -1.26
N TYR A 551 -29.42 -4.41 -2.19
CA TYR A 551 -29.90 -4.33 -3.58
C TYR A 551 -29.55 -5.55 -4.43
N GLU A 552 -28.53 -6.31 -4.05
CA GLU A 552 -28.06 -7.50 -4.78
C GLU A 552 -28.67 -8.80 -4.23
N LEU A 553 -29.15 -8.77 -2.99
CA LEU A 553 -29.80 -9.91 -2.34
C LEU A 553 -31.24 -10.09 -2.84
N PRO A 554 -31.76 -11.33 -2.96
CA PRO A 554 -31.08 -12.60 -2.70
C PRO A 554 -30.25 -13.15 -3.87
N GLU A 555 -30.30 -12.55 -5.05
CA GLU A 555 -29.77 -13.11 -6.29
C GLU A 555 -28.25 -13.27 -6.28
N THR A 556 -27.52 -12.38 -5.59
CA THR A 556 -26.07 -12.42 -5.43
C THR A 556 -25.68 -12.40 -3.96
N VAL A 557 -25.00 -13.46 -3.52
CA VAL A 557 -24.52 -13.63 -2.14
C VAL A 557 -23.03 -13.35 -2.09
N ASP A 558 -22.63 -12.27 -1.42
CA ASP A 558 -21.22 -11.89 -1.29
C ASP A 558 -20.48 -12.93 -0.41
N PRO A 559 -19.36 -13.53 -0.88
CA PRO A 559 -18.57 -14.46 -0.08
C PRO A 559 -18.11 -13.91 1.27
N ARG A 560 -17.98 -12.58 1.40
CA ARG A 560 -17.63 -11.91 2.65
C ARG A 560 -18.62 -12.18 3.78
N TYR A 561 -19.88 -12.54 3.50
CA TYR A 561 -20.84 -12.91 4.54
C TYR A 561 -20.40 -14.18 5.29
N THR A 562 -19.81 -15.12 4.55
CA THR A 562 -19.24 -16.34 5.15
C THR A 562 -18.00 -16.00 5.97
N ASP A 563 -17.10 -15.16 5.45
CA ASP A 563 -15.89 -14.76 6.18
C ASP A 563 -16.19 -13.93 7.44
N TYR A 564 -17.22 -13.08 7.41
CA TYR A 564 -17.75 -12.40 8.58
C TYR A 564 -18.27 -13.40 9.63
N ALA A 565 -19.03 -14.41 9.22
CA ALA A 565 -19.53 -15.45 10.12
C ALA A 565 -18.40 -16.27 10.73
N ARG A 566 -17.36 -16.60 9.93
CA ARG A 566 -16.12 -17.26 10.39
C ARG A 566 -15.42 -16.46 11.47
N ALA A 567 -15.19 -15.16 11.22
CA ALA A 567 -14.53 -14.27 12.17
C ALA A 567 -15.28 -14.21 13.50
N ASN A 568 -16.61 -14.01 13.47
CA ASN A 568 -17.43 -13.96 14.67
C ASN A 568 -17.42 -15.28 15.46
N ALA A 569 -17.63 -16.42 14.80
CA ALA A 569 -17.62 -17.72 15.47
C ALA A 569 -16.27 -18.05 16.11
N SER A 570 -15.16 -17.61 15.50
CA SER A 570 -13.81 -17.87 16.04
C SER A 570 -13.53 -17.23 17.41
N ILE A 571 -14.24 -16.14 17.71
CA ILE A 571 -14.19 -15.43 19.00
C ILE A 571 -15.47 -15.65 19.82
N GLY A 572 -16.31 -16.60 19.42
CA GLY A 572 -17.47 -17.05 20.18
C GLY A 572 -18.72 -16.19 20.03
N ILE A 573 -18.74 -15.16 19.16
CA ILE A 573 -19.95 -14.37 18.89
C ILE A 573 -21.00 -15.29 18.26
N ASN A 574 -22.24 -15.21 18.76
CA ASN A 574 -23.31 -16.13 18.40
C ASN A 574 -24.65 -15.45 18.08
N ALA A 575 -24.67 -14.11 18.04
CA ALA A 575 -25.84 -13.33 17.70
C ALA A 575 -25.44 -12.08 16.90
N VAL A 576 -26.26 -11.66 15.95
CA VAL A 576 -26.04 -10.42 15.17
C VAL A 576 -27.37 -9.73 14.87
N SER A 577 -27.49 -8.43 15.18
CA SER A 577 -28.50 -7.57 14.56
C SER A 577 -27.87 -6.93 13.34
N VAL A 578 -28.50 -7.10 12.17
CA VAL A 578 -27.93 -6.73 10.86
C VAL A 578 -28.33 -5.33 10.39
N ASN A 579 -29.14 -4.59 11.15
CA ASN A 579 -29.65 -3.29 10.70
C ASN A 579 -29.73 -2.25 11.82
N ASN A 580 -29.70 -1.00 11.40
CA ASN A 580 -29.65 0.16 12.28
C ASN A 580 -30.78 0.18 13.32
N VAL A 581 -30.42 0.60 14.53
CA VAL A 581 -31.34 0.84 15.65
C VAL A 581 -32.28 2.01 15.37
N ASN A 582 -31.85 2.98 14.56
CA ASN A 582 -32.75 3.94 13.90
C ASN A 582 -33.47 3.20 12.75
N ALA A 583 -34.44 2.37 13.15
CA ALA A 583 -34.86 1.22 12.35
C ALA A 583 -35.78 1.62 11.19
N SER A 584 -35.52 1.02 10.03
CA SER A 584 -36.40 1.15 8.87
C SER A 584 -37.54 0.13 8.93
N ALA A 585 -38.78 0.58 8.74
CA ALA A 585 -39.94 -0.31 8.64
C ALA A 585 -39.88 -1.25 7.41
N ARG A 586 -38.96 -1.01 6.45
CA ARG A 586 -38.75 -1.89 5.28
C ARG A 586 -38.43 -3.33 5.68
N PHE A 587 -37.72 -3.54 6.79
CA PHE A 587 -37.37 -4.89 7.27
C PHE A 587 -38.59 -5.74 7.67
N MET A 588 -39.77 -5.13 7.82
CA MET A 588 -41.02 -5.84 8.10
C MET A 588 -41.82 -6.20 6.82
N THR A 589 -41.25 -5.98 5.63
CA THR A 589 -41.89 -6.29 4.34
C THR A 589 -41.41 -7.63 3.78
N PRO A 590 -42.22 -8.35 2.99
CA PRO A 590 -41.82 -9.65 2.42
C PRO A 590 -40.52 -9.58 1.61
N GLU A 591 -40.31 -8.50 0.84
CA GLU A 591 -39.11 -8.30 0.02
C GLU A 591 -37.82 -8.33 0.87
N TYR A 592 -37.79 -7.59 1.99
CA TYR A 592 -36.62 -7.55 2.85
C TYR A 592 -36.47 -8.81 3.70
N LEU A 593 -37.56 -9.48 4.08
CA LEU A 593 -37.47 -10.75 4.80
C LEU A 593 -36.73 -11.82 4.00
N MET A 594 -36.93 -11.89 2.69
CA MET A 594 -36.16 -12.79 1.80
C MET A 594 -34.66 -12.46 1.81
N LYS A 595 -34.29 -11.18 1.84
CA LYS A 595 -32.89 -10.73 1.88
C LYS A 595 -32.25 -11.07 3.23
N VAL A 596 -32.98 -10.86 4.33
CA VAL A 596 -32.53 -11.20 5.68
C VAL A 596 -32.37 -12.71 5.84
N LYS A 597 -33.27 -13.50 5.25
CA LYS A 597 -33.18 -14.96 5.24
C LYS A 597 -31.85 -15.46 4.66
N VAL A 598 -31.37 -14.86 3.57
CA VAL A 598 -30.06 -15.22 3.00
C VAL A 598 -28.93 -15.04 4.01
N LEU A 599 -28.91 -13.92 4.75
CA LEU A 599 -27.90 -13.69 5.78
C LEU A 599 -28.02 -14.72 6.91
N ALA A 600 -29.24 -15.01 7.39
CA ALA A 600 -29.47 -16.04 8.39
C ALA A 600 -28.99 -17.42 7.93
N ASP A 601 -29.21 -17.76 6.66
CA ASP A 601 -28.79 -19.04 6.07
C ASP A 601 -27.26 -19.16 6.00
N VAL A 602 -26.53 -18.06 5.75
CA VAL A 602 -25.06 -18.02 5.79
C VAL A 602 -24.52 -18.09 7.23
N PHE A 603 -25.20 -17.49 8.19
CA PHE A 603 -24.75 -17.40 9.59
C PHE A 603 -25.02 -18.68 10.39
N ARG A 604 -26.09 -19.41 10.07
CA ARG A 604 -26.52 -20.61 10.81
C ARG A 604 -25.47 -21.71 10.91
N PRO A 605 -24.71 -22.08 9.85
CA PRO A 605 -23.62 -23.06 9.96
C PRO A 605 -22.48 -22.64 10.91
N TYR A 606 -22.40 -21.37 11.28
CA TYR A 606 -21.43 -20.86 12.27
C TYR A 606 -22.03 -20.73 13.67
N GLY A 607 -23.28 -21.19 13.88
CA GLY A 607 -23.98 -21.10 15.15
C GLY A 607 -24.39 -19.68 15.54
N ILE A 608 -24.56 -18.78 14.56
CA ILE A 608 -24.90 -17.37 14.78
C ILE A 608 -26.39 -17.16 14.49
N LYS A 609 -27.15 -16.68 15.48
CA LYS A 609 -28.55 -16.29 15.32
C LYS A 609 -28.67 -14.86 14.80
N LEU A 610 -29.62 -14.65 13.89
CA LEU A 610 -29.94 -13.33 13.36
C LEU A 610 -31.04 -12.65 14.18
N PHE A 611 -30.87 -11.36 14.44
CA PHE A 611 -31.84 -10.44 15.05
C PHE A 611 -32.10 -9.26 14.11
N LEU A 612 -33.21 -8.56 14.32
CA LEU A 612 -33.52 -7.32 13.60
C LEU A 612 -33.84 -6.18 14.57
N SER A 613 -33.28 -5.00 14.29
CA SER A 613 -33.77 -3.77 14.87
C SER A 613 -35.12 -3.42 14.24
N VAL A 614 -36.15 -3.13 15.05
CA VAL A 614 -37.51 -2.88 14.54
C VAL A 614 -37.98 -1.46 14.77
N ASN A 615 -38.68 -0.90 13.78
CA ASN A 615 -39.36 0.38 13.93
C ASN A 615 -40.68 0.16 14.67
N PHE A 616 -40.85 0.78 15.84
CA PHE A 616 -42.05 0.58 16.66
C PHE A 616 -43.35 1.00 15.95
N ALA A 617 -43.28 1.97 15.01
CA ALA A 617 -44.41 2.43 14.21
C ALA A 617 -44.71 1.56 12.96
N SER A 618 -44.07 0.40 12.80
CA SER A 618 -44.30 -0.51 11.68
C SER A 618 -45.79 -0.88 11.44
N PRO A 619 -46.63 -1.14 12.47
CA PRO A 619 -48.05 -1.38 12.27
C PRO A 619 -48.75 -0.27 11.48
N LYS A 620 -48.38 1.00 11.72
CA LYS A 620 -48.92 2.15 11.00
C LYS A 620 -48.30 2.29 9.60
N LEU A 621 -46.97 2.23 9.52
CA LEU A 621 -46.23 2.52 8.28
C LEU A 621 -46.43 1.47 7.19
N VAL A 622 -46.25 0.19 7.55
CA VAL A 622 -46.35 -0.94 6.62
C VAL A 622 -47.63 -1.75 6.82
N GLY A 623 -48.13 -1.86 8.05
CA GLY A 623 -49.39 -2.55 8.35
C GLY A 623 -50.66 -1.75 8.03
N LYS A 624 -50.53 -0.45 7.77
CA LYS A 624 -51.64 0.49 7.48
C LYS A 624 -52.69 0.60 8.60
N LEU A 625 -52.34 0.24 9.84
CA LEU A 625 -53.18 0.50 11.01
C LEU A 625 -53.20 2.00 11.33
N LYS A 626 -54.26 2.44 12.04
CA LYS A 626 -54.41 3.85 12.45
C LYS A 626 -53.45 4.27 13.56
N THR A 627 -52.94 3.30 14.32
CA THR A 627 -52.12 3.52 15.53
C THR A 627 -50.97 2.51 15.63
N SER A 628 -50.06 2.73 16.56
CA SER A 628 -49.04 1.77 17.00
C SER A 628 -48.99 1.66 18.53
N ASP A 629 -50.10 1.98 19.21
CA ASP A 629 -50.27 1.76 20.66
C ASP A 629 -50.13 0.27 20.98
N PRO A 630 -49.17 -0.16 21.83
CA PRO A 630 -48.95 -1.57 22.14
C PRO A 630 -50.12 -2.24 22.86
N LEU A 631 -51.06 -1.49 23.43
CA LEU A 631 -52.26 -2.04 24.06
C LEU A 631 -53.45 -2.16 23.10
N ASP A 632 -53.36 -1.62 21.88
CA ASP A 632 -54.40 -1.79 20.86
C ASP A 632 -54.43 -3.26 20.35
N PRO A 633 -55.59 -3.94 20.41
CA PRO A 633 -55.69 -5.34 19.98
C PRO A 633 -55.27 -5.60 18.53
N GLN A 634 -55.49 -4.64 17.61
CA GLN A 634 -55.08 -4.78 16.21
C GLN A 634 -53.56 -4.69 16.07
N VAL A 635 -52.90 -3.82 16.84
CA VAL A 635 -51.44 -3.70 16.86
C VAL A 635 -50.80 -4.98 17.38
N ARG A 636 -51.34 -5.55 18.47
CA ARG A 636 -50.89 -6.85 19.02
C ARG A 636 -51.07 -7.98 18.01
N ALA A 637 -52.23 -8.05 17.37
CA ALA A 637 -52.50 -9.05 16.33
C ALA A 637 -51.55 -8.91 15.13
N TRP A 638 -51.23 -7.67 14.72
CA TRP A 638 -50.29 -7.40 13.64
C TRP A 638 -48.88 -7.91 13.96
N TRP A 639 -48.36 -7.60 15.15
CA TRP A 639 -47.03 -8.06 15.56
C TRP A 639 -46.96 -9.58 15.71
N THR A 640 -48.00 -10.22 16.24
CA THR A 640 -48.10 -11.69 16.29
C THR A 640 -48.06 -12.31 14.89
N ALA A 641 -48.84 -11.76 13.94
CA ALA A 641 -48.86 -12.25 12.57
C ALA A 641 -47.52 -12.04 11.85
N LYS A 642 -46.93 -10.84 11.98
CA LYS A 642 -45.64 -10.51 11.37
C LYS A 642 -44.50 -11.36 11.95
N THR A 643 -44.51 -11.60 13.26
CA THR A 643 -43.52 -12.47 13.89
C THR A 643 -43.64 -13.90 13.39
N LYS A 644 -44.87 -14.44 13.27
CA LYS A 644 -45.11 -15.76 12.67
C LYS A 644 -44.58 -15.86 11.25
N GLU A 645 -44.75 -14.82 10.43
CA GLU A 645 -44.18 -14.75 9.06
C GLU A 645 -42.65 -14.79 9.08
N ILE A 646 -42.00 -14.01 9.96
CA ILE A 646 -40.53 -14.02 10.10
C ILE A 646 -40.02 -15.41 10.47
N TYR A 647 -40.63 -16.08 11.45
CA TYR A 647 -40.23 -17.42 11.86
C TYR A 647 -40.55 -18.52 10.83
N ALA A 648 -41.48 -18.28 9.91
CA ALA A 648 -41.70 -19.18 8.79
C ALA A 648 -40.51 -19.16 7.81
N GLU A 649 -39.95 -17.97 7.54
CA GLU A 649 -38.78 -17.80 6.66
C GLU A 649 -37.45 -18.11 7.35
N ILE A 650 -37.35 -17.79 8.64
CA ILE A 650 -36.15 -17.92 9.48
C ILE A 650 -36.51 -18.65 10.78
N PRO A 651 -36.59 -20.00 10.78
CA PRO A 651 -37.09 -20.77 11.92
C PRO A 651 -36.31 -20.61 13.22
N ASP A 652 -35.04 -20.21 13.13
CA ASP A 652 -34.12 -20.00 14.26
C ASP A 652 -33.85 -18.53 14.57
N PHE A 653 -34.70 -17.62 14.06
CA PHE A 653 -34.62 -16.18 14.32
C PHE A 653 -34.51 -15.87 15.82
N GLY A 654 -33.59 -14.98 16.17
CA GLY A 654 -33.27 -14.66 17.57
C GLY A 654 -34.32 -13.79 18.25
N GLY A 655 -34.89 -12.83 17.52
CA GLY A 655 -35.86 -11.87 18.03
C GLY A 655 -35.52 -10.43 17.65
N PHE A 656 -36.02 -9.48 18.43
CA PHE A 656 -35.99 -8.06 18.08
C PHE A 656 -35.05 -7.23 18.95
N LEU A 657 -34.38 -6.26 18.35
CA LEU A 657 -33.69 -5.15 19.01
C LEU A 657 -34.54 -3.87 18.87
N VAL A 658 -34.68 -3.10 19.93
CA VAL A 658 -35.59 -1.93 19.92
C VAL A 658 -34.90 -0.70 20.50
N LYS A 659 -34.83 0.38 19.71
CA LYS A 659 -34.66 1.77 20.18
C LYS A 659 -36.02 2.45 20.05
N ALA A 660 -36.54 2.98 21.14
CA ALA A 660 -37.88 3.58 21.18
C ALA A 660 -37.89 4.81 22.11
N ASN A 661 -38.66 5.83 21.73
CA ASN A 661 -38.73 7.13 22.44
C ASN A 661 -37.36 7.79 22.68
N SER A 662 -36.44 7.66 21.73
CA SER A 662 -35.08 8.17 21.85
C SER A 662 -34.65 8.83 20.54
N GLU A 663 -34.19 10.08 20.61
CA GLU A 663 -33.68 10.84 19.45
C GLU A 663 -34.66 10.95 18.26
N GLY A 664 -35.96 10.99 18.57
CA GLY A 664 -37.03 11.08 17.56
C GLY A 664 -37.56 9.73 17.06
N GLU A 665 -37.00 8.60 17.53
CA GLU A 665 -37.52 7.27 17.21
C GLU A 665 -38.86 7.00 17.91
N PRO A 666 -39.84 6.39 17.21
CA PRO A 666 -41.18 6.17 17.76
C PRO A 666 -41.17 5.16 18.91
N GLY A 667 -42.13 5.28 19.82
CA GLY A 667 -42.21 4.36 20.95
C GLY A 667 -43.45 4.49 21.82
N PRO A 668 -43.61 3.60 22.82
CA PRO A 668 -44.79 3.51 23.66
C PRO A 668 -45.19 4.80 24.39
N GLN A 669 -44.25 5.67 24.76
CA GLN A 669 -44.55 6.89 25.52
C GLN A 669 -45.41 7.88 24.71
N GLU A 670 -45.40 7.83 23.37
CA GLU A 670 -46.27 8.65 22.51
C GLU A 670 -47.76 8.34 22.69
N PHE A 671 -48.07 7.15 23.21
CA PHE A 671 -49.41 6.67 23.48
C PHE A 671 -49.74 6.68 24.98
N GLY A 672 -48.91 7.34 25.80
CA GLY A 672 -49.04 7.33 27.26
C GLY A 672 -48.78 5.95 27.89
N ARG A 673 -47.96 5.11 27.25
CA ARG A 673 -47.60 3.76 27.72
C ARG A 673 -46.16 3.73 28.24
N THR A 674 -45.84 2.70 29.02
CA THR A 674 -44.49 2.48 29.55
C THR A 674 -43.63 1.70 28.56
N HIS A 675 -42.30 1.72 28.76
CA HIS A 675 -41.40 0.84 28.01
C HIS A 675 -41.72 -0.65 28.22
N ALA A 676 -42.19 -1.04 29.41
CA ALA A 676 -42.61 -2.41 29.69
C ALA A 676 -43.83 -2.82 28.84
N ASP A 677 -44.83 -1.94 28.66
CA ASP A 677 -45.98 -2.22 27.80
C ASP A 677 -45.56 -2.51 26.35
N GLY A 678 -44.67 -1.67 25.80
CA GLY A 678 -44.13 -1.84 24.46
C GLY A 678 -43.29 -3.11 24.30
N ALA A 679 -42.37 -3.36 25.26
CA ALA A 679 -41.50 -4.52 25.24
C ALA A 679 -42.30 -5.83 25.40
N ASN A 680 -43.25 -5.87 26.33
CA ASN A 680 -44.04 -7.07 26.62
C ASN A 680 -44.95 -7.45 25.46
N MET A 681 -45.52 -6.49 24.73
CA MET A 681 -46.29 -6.76 23.51
C MET A 681 -45.45 -7.49 22.45
N LEU A 682 -44.21 -7.05 22.22
CA LEU A 682 -43.30 -7.74 21.29
C LEU A 682 -42.84 -9.09 21.85
N ALA A 683 -42.65 -9.17 23.17
CA ALA A 683 -42.21 -10.38 23.85
C ALA A 683 -43.23 -11.51 23.74
N GLU A 684 -44.52 -11.19 23.87
CA GLU A 684 -45.63 -12.13 23.62
C GLU A 684 -45.62 -12.65 22.18
N ALA A 685 -45.34 -11.79 21.19
CA ALA A 685 -45.33 -12.17 19.78
C ALA A 685 -44.21 -13.17 19.46
N VAL A 686 -43.03 -13.04 20.06
CA VAL A 686 -41.86 -13.92 19.83
C VAL A 686 -41.85 -15.16 20.74
N GLN A 687 -42.60 -15.16 21.85
CA GLN A 687 -42.62 -16.23 22.84
C GLN A 687 -42.90 -17.63 22.26
N PRO A 688 -43.89 -17.84 21.35
CA PRO A 688 -44.17 -19.17 20.78
C PRO A 688 -43.00 -19.81 20.03
N PHE A 689 -41.98 -19.02 19.69
CA PHE A 689 -40.82 -19.42 18.91
C PHE A 689 -39.51 -19.39 19.72
N ASN A 690 -39.60 -19.22 21.04
CA ASN A 690 -38.45 -19.05 21.95
C ASN A 690 -37.54 -17.86 21.59
N GLY A 691 -38.10 -16.82 20.97
CA GLY A 691 -37.40 -15.56 20.70
C GLY A 691 -37.37 -14.63 21.91
N ILE A 692 -36.49 -13.64 21.85
CA ILE A 692 -36.33 -12.62 22.90
C ILE A 692 -36.52 -11.19 22.36
N VAL A 693 -36.80 -10.25 23.24
CA VAL A 693 -36.83 -8.82 22.93
C VAL A 693 -35.71 -8.13 23.69
N ILE A 694 -34.83 -7.46 22.94
CA ILE A 694 -33.73 -6.68 23.45
C ILE A 694 -34.16 -5.21 23.40
N TRP A 695 -34.50 -4.66 24.56
CA TRP A 695 -35.03 -3.31 24.68
C TRP A 695 -33.96 -2.33 25.17
N ARG A 696 -33.54 -1.37 24.34
CA ARG A 696 -32.45 -0.46 24.71
C ARG A 696 -32.91 0.57 25.75
N ALA A 697 -32.11 0.75 26.80
CA ALA A 697 -32.30 1.75 27.84
C ALA A 697 -31.71 3.13 27.48
N PHE A 698 -31.22 3.31 26.26
CA PHE A 698 -30.71 4.59 25.79
C PHE A 698 -31.86 5.56 25.47
N VAL A 699 -32.48 6.08 26.52
CA VAL A 699 -33.63 6.99 26.50
C VAL A 699 -33.32 8.19 27.37
N TYR A 700 -33.62 9.39 26.87
CA TYR A 700 -33.40 10.63 27.60
C TYR A 700 -34.28 11.76 27.07
N ALA A 701 -35.21 12.23 27.90
CA ALA A 701 -36.12 13.31 27.56
C ALA A 701 -35.40 14.68 27.58
N PRO A 702 -35.74 15.62 26.70
CA PRO A 702 -35.16 16.96 26.72
C PRO A 702 -35.62 17.69 27.98
N ASN A 703 -34.71 17.81 28.96
CA ASN A 703 -34.95 18.59 30.17
C ASN A 703 -33.83 19.62 30.37
N PRO A 704 -34.05 20.91 30.05
CA PRO A 704 -33.04 21.96 30.19
C PRO A 704 -32.53 22.16 31.62
N LYS A 705 -33.30 21.71 32.62
CA LYS A 705 -32.96 21.78 34.05
C LYS A 705 -32.60 20.42 34.65
N GLY A 706 -32.67 19.36 33.83
CA GLY A 706 -32.35 17.99 34.21
C GLY A 706 -30.87 17.66 34.04
N ASP A 707 -30.48 16.49 34.55
CA ASP A 707 -29.16 15.91 34.32
C ASP A 707 -29.35 14.65 33.44
N ARG A 708 -28.89 14.69 32.19
CA ARG A 708 -29.01 13.58 31.23
C ARG A 708 -28.48 12.27 31.81
N PHE A 709 -27.50 12.35 32.70
CA PHE A 709 -26.95 11.20 33.45
C PHE A 709 -28.03 10.37 34.16
N LYS A 710 -29.14 10.99 34.58
CA LYS A 710 -30.19 10.36 35.41
C LYS A 710 -31.34 9.78 34.59
N GLU A 711 -31.51 10.19 33.33
CA GLU A 711 -32.76 10.00 32.60
C GLU A 711 -33.07 8.51 32.35
N ALA A 712 -32.11 7.74 31.82
CA ALA A 712 -32.28 6.30 31.62
C ALA A 712 -32.58 5.56 32.94
N TYR A 713 -31.97 5.97 34.05
CA TYR A 713 -32.28 5.40 35.36
C TYR A 713 -33.73 5.69 35.77
N ASN A 714 -34.16 6.95 35.62
CA ASN A 714 -35.51 7.37 36.02
C ASN A 714 -36.60 6.67 35.21
N ASP A 715 -36.35 6.39 33.93
CA ASP A 715 -37.32 5.73 33.05
C ASP A 715 -37.42 4.22 33.30
N PHE A 716 -36.31 3.55 33.63
CA PHE A 716 -36.26 2.09 33.71
C PHE A 716 -36.31 1.53 35.13
N LYS A 717 -35.73 2.20 36.13
CA LYS A 717 -35.72 1.69 37.51
C LYS A 717 -37.14 1.45 38.06
N PRO A 718 -38.14 2.33 37.84
CA PRO A 718 -39.51 2.08 38.30
C PRO A 718 -40.18 0.85 37.65
N LEU A 719 -39.66 0.39 36.51
CA LEU A 719 -40.19 -0.75 35.75
C LEU A 719 -39.53 -2.08 36.12
N ASP A 720 -38.60 -2.10 37.08
CA ASP A 720 -37.89 -3.31 37.48
C ASP A 720 -38.86 -4.41 37.98
N GLY A 721 -38.84 -5.56 37.29
CA GLY A 721 -39.73 -6.70 37.55
C GLY A 721 -41.07 -6.66 36.82
N THR A 722 -41.32 -5.66 35.97
CA THR A 722 -42.55 -5.56 35.14
C THR A 722 -42.37 -6.07 33.71
N PHE A 723 -41.12 -6.26 33.28
CA PHE A 723 -40.80 -6.83 31.98
C PHE A 723 -41.06 -8.35 31.93
N ALA A 724 -41.50 -8.85 30.78
CA ALA A 724 -41.72 -10.27 30.55
C ALA A 724 -40.39 -11.05 30.61
N LYS A 725 -40.46 -12.36 30.92
CA LYS A 725 -39.27 -13.20 31.15
C LYS A 725 -38.34 -13.35 29.94
N ASN A 726 -38.85 -13.10 28.73
CA ASN A 726 -38.08 -13.10 27.48
C ASN A 726 -37.73 -11.69 26.98
N VAL A 727 -37.81 -10.68 27.84
CA VAL A 727 -37.27 -9.34 27.61
C VAL A 727 -35.95 -9.20 28.35
N ILE A 728 -34.97 -8.58 27.69
CA ILE A 728 -33.72 -8.14 28.30
C ILE A 728 -33.51 -6.66 28.02
N VAL A 729 -33.18 -5.88 29.06
CA VAL A 729 -32.96 -4.44 28.92
C VAL A 729 -31.49 -4.18 28.60
N GLN A 730 -31.20 -3.66 27.41
CA GLN A 730 -29.85 -3.39 26.94
C GLN A 730 -29.39 -1.99 27.36
N VAL A 731 -28.39 -1.93 28.23
CA VAL A 731 -27.87 -0.72 28.86
C VAL A 731 -26.44 -0.46 28.37
N LYS A 732 -26.14 0.77 27.96
CA LYS A 732 -24.78 1.18 27.60
C LYS A 732 -23.84 1.07 28.81
N ASN A 733 -22.54 0.95 28.58
CA ASN A 733 -21.55 0.87 29.65
C ASN A 733 -21.56 2.07 30.61
N GLY A 734 -21.95 3.26 30.14
CA GLY A 734 -22.11 4.46 30.95
C GLY A 734 -23.41 5.19 30.64
N PRO A 735 -23.80 6.18 31.48
CA PRO A 735 -25.10 6.84 31.44
C PRO A 735 -25.23 7.95 30.38
N ILE A 736 -24.15 8.32 29.67
CA ILE A 736 -24.23 9.36 28.64
C ILE A 736 -24.27 8.73 27.25
N ASP A 737 -23.13 8.43 26.64
CA ASP A 737 -23.05 7.98 25.25
C ASP A 737 -21.62 7.60 24.87
N PHE A 738 -21.16 6.42 25.33
CA PHE A 738 -19.91 5.81 24.87
C PHE A 738 -18.66 6.70 24.91
N GLN A 739 -18.59 7.66 25.83
CA GLN A 739 -17.44 8.57 25.94
C GLN A 739 -16.16 7.78 26.25
N PRO A 740 -14.96 8.30 25.91
CA PRO A 740 -13.68 7.60 26.10
C PRO A 740 -13.44 7.05 27.52
N ARG A 741 -14.09 7.68 28.52
CA ARG A 741 -14.25 7.15 29.88
C ARG A 741 -15.56 7.66 30.47
N GLU A 742 -16.39 6.75 30.98
CA GLU A 742 -17.60 7.05 31.76
C GLU A 742 -17.59 6.22 33.05
N PRO A 743 -18.21 6.69 34.15
CA PRO A 743 -18.57 5.80 35.25
C PRO A 743 -19.56 4.75 34.75
N PHE A 744 -19.56 3.55 35.34
CA PHE A 744 -20.48 2.50 34.92
C PHE A 744 -21.94 2.94 35.08
N HIS A 745 -22.85 2.51 34.19
CA HIS A 745 -24.25 2.94 34.24
C HIS A 745 -24.93 2.49 35.56
N PRO A 746 -25.61 3.39 36.31
CA PRO A 746 -26.19 3.06 37.63
C PRO A 746 -27.33 2.04 37.61
N LEU A 747 -27.81 1.63 36.42
CA LEU A 747 -28.80 0.56 36.31
C LEU A 747 -28.19 -0.80 36.66
N PHE A 748 -26.89 -0.98 36.38
CA PHE A 748 -26.13 -2.12 36.87
C PHE A 748 -25.98 -2.00 38.38
N GLY A 749 -26.76 -2.79 39.11
CA GLY A 749 -26.88 -2.72 40.57
C GLY A 749 -28.23 -2.21 41.08
N ALA A 750 -29.06 -1.66 40.19
CA ALA A 750 -30.35 -1.10 40.58
C ALA A 750 -31.55 -1.88 40.03
N MET A 751 -31.42 -2.80 39.07
CA MET A 751 -32.54 -3.58 38.53
C MET A 751 -32.40 -5.10 38.75
N PRO A 752 -32.41 -5.61 39.99
CA PRO A 752 -32.20 -7.03 40.26
C PRO A 752 -33.33 -7.96 39.81
N LYS A 753 -34.51 -7.44 39.40
CA LYS A 753 -35.67 -8.25 38.99
C LYS A 753 -35.85 -8.32 37.48
N THR A 754 -34.95 -7.69 36.72
CA THR A 754 -35.00 -7.60 35.27
C THR A 754 -33.62 -7.93 34.70
N PRO A 755 -33.50 -8.91 33.79
CA PRO A 755 -32.23 -9.18 33.13
C PRO A 755 -31.72 -7.93 32.40
N LEU A 756 -30.45 -7.60 32.62
CA LEU A 756 -29.76 -6.51 31.92
C LEU A 756 -28.72 -7.07 30.94
N ALA A 757 -28.70 -6.51 29.73
CA ALA A 757 -27.61 -6.68 28.78
C ALA A 757 -26.68 -5.47 28.83
N LEU A 758 -25.38 -5.68 28.63
CA LEU A 758 -24.41 -4.59 28.47
C LEU A 758 -24.17 -4.31 26.99
N GLU A 759 -24.28 -3.04 26.59
CA GLU A 759 -23.91 -2.54 25.27
C GLU A 759 -22.60 -1.75 25.35
N PHE A 760 -21.60 -2.21 24.60
CA PHE A 760 -20.38 -1.48 24.29
C PHE A 760 -20.40 -0.97 22.86
N GLN A 761 -19.56 0.03 22.56
CA GLN A 761 -19.39 0.53 21.21
C GLN A 761 -18.00 0.19 20.67
N ILE A 762 -17.92 -0.77 19.75
CA ILE A 762 -16.66 -1.18 19.12
C ILE A 762 -16.24 -0.16 18.05
N THR A 763 -17.21 0.37 17.28
CA THR A 763 -16.94 1.48 16.35
C THR A 763 -16.46 2.71 17.12
N GLN A 764 -15.48 3.42 16.59
CA GLN A 764 -14.77 4.45 17.34
C GLN A 764 -15.40 5.84 17.20
N GLU A 765 -16.71 5.97 17.44
CA GLU A 765 -17.44 7.25 17.29
C GLU A 765 -16.80 8.37 18.11
N TYR A 766 -16.54 8.12 19.39
CA TYR A 766 -15.94 9.12 20.29
C TYR A 766 -14.45 8.87 20.54
N THR A 767 -13.91 7.81 19.95
CA THR A 767 -12.57 7.29 20.22
C THR A 767 -11.68 7.33 18.98
N GLY A 768 -11.94 8.29 18.09
CA GLY A 768 -11.01 8.73 17.05
C GLY A 768 -11.17 8.05 15.69
N PHE A 769 -12.39 7.56 15.40
CA PHE A 769 -12.79 6.94 14.14
C PHE A 769 -11.77 5.86 13.72
N SER A 770 -11.36 5.85 12.46
CA SER A 770 -10.31 4.98 11.95
C SER A 770 -8.96 5.68 11.83
N THR A 771 -8.76 6.85 12.44
CA THR A 771 -7.47 7.58 12.38
C THR A 771 -6.62 7.42 13.64
N ASN A 772 -7.23 7.00 14.76
CA ASN A 772 -6.55 6.85 16.03
C ASN A 772 -6.52 5.38 16.48
N VAL A 773 -5.39 4.94 17.04
CA VAL A 773 -5.38 3.69 17.80
C VAL A 773 -6.04 3.94 19.16
N PHE A 774 -7.03 3.10 19.48
CA PHE A 774 -7.71 3.09 20.77
C PHE A 774 -8.12 1.66 21.12
N TYR A 775 -7.38 1.00 22.01
CA TYR A 775 -7.65 -0.37 22.41
C TYR A 775 -8.73 -0.43 23.49
N GLN A 776 -9.94 -0.80 23.08
CA GLN A 776 -11.13 -0.72 23.91
C GLN A 776 -11.24 -1.82 24.98
N SER A 777 -10.43 -2.88 24.91
CA SER A 777 -10.46 -3.93 25.94
C SER A 777 -10.28 -3.36 27.35
N ILE A 778 -9.46 -2.32 27.50
CA ILE A 778 -9.22 -1.64 28.78
C ILE A 778 -10.50 -0.97 29.28
N LEU A 779 -11.22 -0.27 28.41
CA LEU A 779 -12.51 0.34 28.71
C LEU A 779 -13.54 -0.73 29.09
N PHE A 780 -13.58 -1.83 28.32
CA PHE A 780 -14.50 -2.92 28.59
C PHE A 780 -14.25 -3.54 29.97
N LYS A 781 -12.99 -3.79 30.32
CA LYS A 781 -12.62 -4.32 31.63
C LYS A 781 -12.89 -3.33 32.76
N GLU A 782 -12.57 -2.06 32.58
CA GLU A 782 -12.88 -1.00 33.56
C GLU A 782 -14.38 -1.01 33.93
N CYS A 783 -15.26 -1.16 32.94
CA CYS A 783 -16.70 -1.30 33.19
C CYS A 783 -17.08 -2.66 33.80
N LEU A 784 -16.62 -3.78 33.22
CA LEU A 784 -16.99 -5.13 33.64
C LEU A 784 -16.57 -5.44 35.08
N ASP A 785 -15.40 -4.94 35.48
CA ASP A 785 -14.81 -5.18 36.80
C ASP A 785 -15.33 -4.18 37.86
N SER A 786 -16.07 -3.15 37.46
CA SER A 786 -16.68 -2.17 38.39
C SER A 786 -17.65 -2.84 39.34
N ASP A 787 -17.45 -2.66 40.65
CA ASP A 787 -18.28 -3.23 41.70
C ASP A 787 -19.54 -2.39 41.91
N THR A 788 -20.71 -2.98 41.67
CA THR A 788 -22.01 -2.32 41.84
C THR A 788 -22.48 -2.32 43.30
N TYR A 789 -21.91 -3.20 44.13
CA TYR A 789 -22.33 -3.49 45.49
C TYR A 789 -23.79 -3.98 45.64
N GLN A 790 -24.46 -4.40 44.56
CA GLN A 790 -25.87 -4.85 44.57
C GLN A 790 -26.16 -5.85 45.69
N ASN A 791 -25.31 -6.88 45.82
CA ASN A 791 -25.38 -7.91 46.86
C ASN A 791 -24.15 -7.84 47.80
N GLY A 792 -23.63 -6.62 48.05
CA GLY A 792 -22.39 -6.39 48.78
C GLY A 792 -21.13 -6.43 47.88
N LYS A 793 -19.95 -6.31 48.50
CA LYS A 793 -18.66 -6.24 47.79
C LYS A 793 -18.44 -7.47 46.91
N GLY A 794 -17.96 -7.25 45.69
CA GLY A 794 -17.72 -8.26 44.67
C GLY A 794 -18.92 -8.49 43.74
N SER A 795 -19.89 -7.58 43.70
CA SER A 795 -21.05 -7.61 42.81
C SER A 795 -20.76 -6.83 41.52
N SER A 796 -19.77 -7.28 40.73
CA SER A 796 -19.34 -6.51 39.56
C SER A 796 -20.40 -6.45 38.46
N VAL A 797 -20.30 -5.46 37.57
CA VAL A 797 -21.15 -5.35 36.37
C VAL A 797 -21.13 -6.65 35.57
N ALA A 798 -19.97 -7.30 35.43
CA ALA A 798 -19.85 -8.60 34.77
C ALA A 798 -20.73 -9.69 35.41
N LYS A 799 -20.88 -9.69 36.73
CA LYS A 799 -21.75 -10.64 37.44
C LYS A 799 -23.24 -10.32 37.35
N VAL A 800 -23.57 -9.05 37.10
CA VAL A 800 -24.94 -8.65 36.73
C VAL A 800 -25.29 -9.27 35.37
N ILE A 801 -24.44 -9.05 34.36
CA ILE A 801 -24.76 -9.45 32.98
C ILE A 801 -24.54 -10.93 32.67
N ASP A 802 -23.72 -11.65 33.45
CA ASP A 802 -23.60 -13.11 33.36
C ASP A 802 -24.69 -13.84 34.16
N GLY A 803 -25.56 -13.09 34.83
CA GLY A 803 -26.72 -13.60 35.57
C GLY A 803 -26.38 -14.24 36.91
N SER A 804 -25.11 -14.29 37.33
CA SER A 804 -24.72 -14.97 38.58
C SER A 804 -25.22 -14.28 39.85
N LEU A 805 -25.62 -13.01 39.79
CA LEU A 805 -26.25 -12.30 40.92
C LEU A 805 -27.77 -12.52 41.03
N GLY A 806 -28.47 -12.74 39.92
CA GLY A 806 -29.94 -12.82 39.85
C GLY A 806 -30.50 -14.20 39.46
N ASN A 807 -29.63 -15.16 39.07
CA ASN A 807 -30.00 -16.42 38.43
C ASN A 807 -30.80 -16.23 37.12
N ASP A 808 -30.40 -15.22 36.34
CA ASP A 808 -31.06 -14.84 35.10
C ASP A 808 -30.94 -15.94 34.03
N GLN A 809 -32.05 -16.24 33.37
CA GLN A 809 -32.11 -17.29 32.33
C GLN A 809 -31.66 -16.79 30.94
N ILE A 810 -31.59 -15.46 30.79
CA ILE A 810 -31.16 -14.76 29.57
C ILE A 810 -30.07 -13.78 30.00
N THR A 811 -28.89 -13.94 29.43
CA THR A 811 -27.71 -13.12 29.71
C THR A 811 -27.13 -12.64 28.39
N MET A 812 -26.67 -11.39 28.33
CA MET A 812 -26.24 -10.81 27.06
C MET A 812 -25.18 -9.72 27.20
N MET A 813 -24.27 -9.71 26.23
CA MET A 813 -23.36 -8.61 25.95
C MET A 813 -23.43 -8.29 24.45
N ALA A 814 -23.60 -7.02 24.13
CA ALA A 814 -23.69 -6.48 22.78
C ALA A 814 -22.55 -5.49 22.50
N GLY A 815 -22.04 -5.52 21.27
CA GLY A 815 -21.03 -4.59 20.78
C GLY A 815 -21.52 -3.95 19.48
N VAL A 816 -21.58 -2.62 19.43
CA VAL A 816 -21.85 -1.90 18.16
C VAL A 816 -20.67 -2.12 17.22
N ALA A 817 -20.91 -2.81 16.11
CA ALA A 817 -19.88 -3.31 15.21
C ALA A 817 -19.03 -2.17 14.61
N ASN A 818 -17.72 -2.40 14.47
CA ASN A 818 -16.80 -1.50 13.78
C ASN A 818 -16.47 -1.95 12.35
N THR A 819 -17.31 -2.81 11.77
CA THR A 819 -17.05 -3.46 10.50
C THR A 819 -17.68 -2.73 9.31
N GLY A 820 -17.06 -2.80 8.14
CA GLY A 820 -17.62 -2.33 6.87
C GLY A 820 -16.88 -2.90 5.66
N SER A 821 -17.12 -2.33 4.49
CA SER A 821 -16.63 -2.83 3.19
C SER A 821 -15.13 -2.66 2.96
N ASP A 822 -14.43 -1.90 3.81
CA ASP A 822 -12.97 -1.75 3.73
C ASP A 822 -12.28 -3.11 3.76
N ARG A 823 -11.13 -3.22 3.08
CA ARG A 823 -10.46 -4.51 2.89
C ARG A 823 -10.06 -5.18 4.21
N ASN A 824 -9.62 -4.38 5.19
CA ASN A 824 -9.26 -4.83 6.53
C ASN A 824 -10.46 -4.87 7.50
N TRP A 825 -11.69 -4.72 6.98
CA TRP A 825 -12.97 -4.70 7.68
C TRP A 825 -13.22 -3.52 8.62
N THR A 826 -12.19 -2.89 9.17
CA THR A 826 -12.32 -2.00 10.35
C THR A 826 -11.78 -0.59 10.13
N GLY A 827 -11.33 -0.28 8.90
CA GLY A 827 -10.72 0.99 8.53
C GLY A 827 -9.30 1.09 9.07
N HIS A 828 -9.12 1.16 10.38
CA HIS A 828 -7.82 1.09 11.03
C HIS A 828 -7.47 -0.35 11.39
N LEU A 829 -6.35 -0.89 10.90
CA LEU A 829 -6.01 -2.30 11.09
C LEU A 829 -5.93 -2.73 12.57
N LEU A 830 -5.32 -1.92 13.44
CA LEU A 830 -5.29 -2.19 14.88
C LEU A 830 -6.68 -2.22 15.56
N SER A 831 -7.71 -1.64 14.94
CA SER A 831 -9.09 -1.69 15.47
C SER A 831 -9.75 -3.05 15.31
N GLN A 832 -9.17 -3.97 14.52
CA GLN A 832 -9.54 -5.39 14.55
C GLN A 832 -9.35 -5.99 15.96
N ALA A 833 -8.37 -5.49 16.73
CA ALA A 833 -8.15 -5.93 18.10
C ALA A 833 -9.33 -5.63 19.02
N ASN A 834 -10.14 -4.59 18.71
CA ASN A 834 -11.33 -4.24 19.49
C ASN A 834 -12.47 -5.22 19.24
N TRP A 835 -12.71 -5.59 17.98
CA TRP A 835 -13.68 -6.64 17.62
C TRP A 835 -13.27 -7.97 18.24
N TYR A 836 -12.00 -8.36 18.12
CA TYR A 836 -11.45 -9.54 18.76
C TYR A 836 -11.66 -9.51 20.28
N ALA A 837 -11.27 -8.42 20.94
CA ALA A 837 -11.38 -8.27 22.39
C ALA A 837 -12.82 -8.34 22.90
N PHE A 838 -13.76 -7.73 22.18
CA PHE A 838 -15.17 -7.83 22.51
C PHE A 838 -15.64 -9.29 22.53
N GLY A 839 -15.37 -10.07 21.47
CA GLY A 839 -15.77 -11.48 21.44
C GLY A 839 -15.13 -12.31 22.54
N ARG A 840 -13.81 -12.11 22.80
CA ARG A 840 -13.10 -12.81 23.88
C ARG A 840 -13.71 -12.50 25.26
N LEU A 841 -14.04 -11.24 25.55
CA LEU A 841 -14.63 -10.82 26.83
C LEU A 841 -16.10 -11.20 26.95
N ALA A 842 -16.86 -11.23 25.85
CA ALA A 842 -18.22 -11.73 25.83
C ALA A 842 -18.27 -13.25 26.09
N TRP A 843 -17.24 -13.99 25.65
CA TRP A 843 -17.05 -15.40 26.01
C TRP A 843 -16.65 -15.55 27.48
N ASP A 844 -15.58 -14.88 27.91
CA ASP A 844 -15.08 -14.92 29.27
C ASP A 844 -14.56 -13.54 29.72
N HIS A 845 -15.39 -12.84 30.49
CA HIS A 845 -15.11 -11.50 31.02
C HIS A 845 -13.94 -11.44 32.01
N THR A 846 -13.45 -12.59 32.50
CA THR A 846 -12.28 -12.66 33.41
C THR A 846 -10.93 -12.69 32.69
N LEU A 847 -10.91 -12.79 31.36
CA LEU A 847 -9.68 -12.61 30.59
C LEU A 847 -9.14 -11.19 30.82
N SER A 848 -7.81 -11.06 30.87
CA SER A 848 -7.15 -9.75 30.95
C SER A 848 -6.94 -9.14 29.57
N SER A 849 -6.91 -7.81 29.50
CA SER A 849 -6.68 -7.08 28.25
C SER A 849 -5.31 -7.40 27.65
N GLU A 850 -4.28 -7.62 28.47
CA GLU A 850 -2.92 -7.97 28.05
C GLU A 850 -2.90 -9.32 27.35
N LYS A 851 -3.59 -10.32 27.91
CA LYS A 851 -3.69 -11.65 27.31
C LYS A 851 -4.39 -11.59 25.95
N ILE A 852 -5.47 -10.83 25.85
CA ILE A 852 -6.22 -10.67 24.60
C ILE A 852 -5.36 -9.94 23.55
N ALA A 853 -4.63 -8.90 23.94
CA ALA A 853 -3.70 -8.19 23.06
C ALA A 853 -2.59 -9.12 22.54
N ASP A 854 -1.95 -9.90 23.42
CA ASP A 854 -0.92 -10.87 23.03
C ASP A 854 -1.47 -11.93 22.07
N GLU A 855 -2.66 -12.47 22.34
CA GLU A 855 -3.35 -13.40 21.45
C GLU A 855 -3.56 -12.80 20.05
N TRP A 856 -4.13 -11.59 19.97
CA TRP A 856 -4.46 -10.96 18.69
C TRP A 856 -3.20 -10.56 17.91
N VAL A 857 -2.19 -9.97 18.57
CA VAL A 857 -0.94 -9.55 17.94
C VAL A 857 -0.20 -10.73 17.33
N LYS A 858 -0.11 -11.86 18.04
CA LYS A 858 0.54 -13.08 17.52
C LYS A 858 -0.22 -13.74 16.36
N GLN A 859 -1.53 -13.61 16.32
CA GLN A 859 -2.35 -14.13 15.21
C GLN A 859 -2.35 -13.21 13.98
N THR A 860 -2.09 -11.91 14.17
CA THR A 860 -2.39 -10.89 13.16
C THR A 860 -1.17 -10.11 12.68
N LEU A 861 -0.21 -9.76 13.56
CA LEU A 861 0.88 -8.85 13.19
C LEU A 861 2.22 -9.56 13.02
N THR A 862 2.64 -10.35 14.01
CA THR A 862 4.01 -10.90 14.04
C THR A 862 4.16 -12.05 15.03
N HIS A 863 5.05 -12.99 14.71
CA HIS A 863 5.48 -14.06 15.62
C HIS A 863 6.82 -13.75 16.33
N ASP A 864 7.46 -12.61 16.03
CA ASP A 864 8.65 -12.17 16.76
C ASP A 864 8.27 -11.68 18.16
N ASP A 865 8.73 -12.37 19.22
CA ASP A 865 8.29 -12.11 20.60
C ASP A 865 8.55 -10.67 21.06
N LYS A 866 9.67 -10.06 20.64
CA LYS A 866 10.01 -8.69 21.04
C LYS A 866 9.12 -7.67 20.31
N ALA A 867 8.90 -7.88 19.01
CA ALA A 867 7.99 -7.06 18.22
C ALA A 867 6.54 -7.22 18.71
N ALA A 868 6.10 -8.44 19.00
CA ALA A 868 4.77 -8.73 19.53
C ALA A 868 4.54 -8.04 20.88
N LYS A 869 5.51 -8.11 21.81
CA LYS A 869 5.43 -7.40 23.09
C LYS A 869 5.33 -5.88 22.90
N THR A 870 6.07 -5.33 21.94
CA THR A 870 6.05 -3.89 21.63
C THR A 870 4.70 -3.47 21.04
N ALA A 871 4.16 -4.22 20.08
CA ALA A 871 2.83 -3.98 19.52
C ALA A 871 1.71 -4.11 20.58
N SER A 872 1.78 -5.13 21.45
CA SER A 872 0.84 -5.26 22.58
C SER A 872 0.94 -4.07 23.53
N ASN A 873 2.13 -3.54 23.80
CA ASN A 873 2.29 -2.34 24.62
C ASN A 873 1.67 -1.09 23.98
N ILE A 874 1.74 -0.94 22.65
CA ILE A 874 1.06 0.15 21.93
C ILE A 874 -0.45 0.06 22.17
N LEU A 875 -1.05 -1.12 22.00
CA LEU A 875 -2.46 -1.35 22.30
C LEU A 875 -2.76 -0.99 23.77
N MET A 876 -1.99 -1.52 24.72
CA MET A 876 -2.24 -1.31 26.14
C MET A 876 -2.12 0.16 26.60
N LYS A 877 -1.30 0.98 25.93
CA LYS A 877 -1.17 2.41 26.25
C LYS A 877 -2.19 3.30 25.53
N SER A 878 -2.71 2.85 24.39
CA SER A 878 -3.46 3.68 23.44
C SER A 878 -4.71 4.34 24.04
N ARG A 879 -5.50 3.60 24.85
CA ARG A 879 -6.72 4.13 25.45
C ARG A 879 -6.45 5.32 26.35
N ASP A 880 -5.58 5.16 27.34
CA ASP A 880 -5.31 6.23 28.33
C ASP A 880 -4.55 7.39 27.68
N THR A 881 -3.71 7.12 26.68
CA THR A 881 -3.08 8.16 25.85
C THR A 881 -4.15 9.04 25.20
N TYR A 882 -5.15 8.41 24.54
CA TYR A 882 -6.25 9.13 23.90
C TYR A 882 -7.08 9.93 24.90
N VAL A 883 -7.47 9.33 26.03
CA VAL A 883 -8.22 10.04 27.09
C VAL A 883 -7.45 11.26 27.60
N LYS A 884 -6.12 11.18 27.77
CA LYS A 884 -5.30 12.29 28.28
C LYS A 884 -5.33 13.52 27.38
N PHE A 885 -5.25 13.35 26.06
CA PHE A 885 -5.24 14.49 25.14
C PHE A 885 -6.64 14.91 24.66
N THR A 886 -7.70 14.18 25.01
CA THR A 886 -9.08 14.53 24.62
C THR A 886 -9.90 14.97 25.83
N THR A 887 -10.15 14.04 26.75
CA THR A 887 -11.12 14.19 27.84
C THR A 887 -10.52 13.80 29.19
N PRO A 888 -9.42 14.43 29.65
CA PRO A 888 -8.79 14.07 30.92
C PRO A 888 -9.66 14.47 32.11
N LEU A 889 -9.35 13.90 33.27
CA LEU A 889 -9.96 14.25 34.57
C LEU A 889 -11.48 14.00 34.69
N GLY A 890 -12.08 13.26 33.75
CA GLY A 890 -13.53 13.07 33.68
C GLY A 890 -14.27 14.17 32.90
N LEU A 891 -13.54 15.03 32.16
CA LEU A 891 -14.16 15.83 31.11
C LEU A 891 -14.88 14.90 30.12
N HIS A 892 -15.95 15.35 29.48
CA HIS A 892 -16.73 14.53 28.55
C HIS A 892 -17.59 15.43 27.65
N HIS A 893 -18.04 14.87 26.52
CA HIS A 893 -18.96 15.50 25.58
C HIS A 893 -18.47 16.85 25.01
N VAL A 894 -17.17 16.90 24.67
CA VAL A 894 -16.45 18.07 24.13
C VAL A 894 -16.02 17.87 22.67
N MET A 895 -16.70 16.98 21.96
CA MET A 895 -16.52 16.67 20.54
C MET A 895 -17.41 17.54 19.65
N GLY A 896 -17.02 17.68 18.38
CA GLY A 896 -17.81 18.42 17.39
C GLY A 896 -19.19 17.82 17.12
N GLN A 897 -20.25 18.62 17.10
CA GLN A 897 -21.64 18.12 17.12
C GLN A 897 -22.03 17.30 15.88
N GLY A 898 -21.62 17.72 14.68
CA GLY A 898 -22.15 17.20 13.43
C GLY A 898 -21.75 15.75 13.19
N ILE A 899 -20.44 15.50 13.10
CA ILE A 899 -19.91 14.17 12.79
C ILE A 899 -19.27 13.47 14.00
N HIS A 900 -19.06 14.17 15.13
CA HIS A 900 -18.37 13.70 16.34
C HIS A 900 -16.83 13.62 16.22
N TRP A 901 -16.29 14.27 15.19
CA TRP A 901 -14.85 14.40 14.97
C TRP A 901 -14.31 15.74 15.50
N GLY A 902 -13.15 15.69 16.14
CA GLY A 902 -12.42 16.87 16.61
C GLY A 902 -13.00 17.55 17.87
N PRO A 903 -12.23 18.46 18.48
CA PRO A 903 -12.64 19.15 19.71
C PRO A 903 -13.62 20.29 19.43
N GLU A 904 -14.71 20.39 20.18
CA GLU A 904 -15.62 21.55 20.17
C GLU A 904 -16.10 21.93 21.58
N PRO A 905 -15.20 22.19 22.55
CA PRO A 905 -15.61 22.48 23.93
C PRO A 905 -16.43 23.79 24.06
N TRP A 906 -16.44 24.65 23.05
CA TRP A 906 -17.24 25.88 22.99
C TRP A 906 -18.65 25.70 22.40
N LEU A 907 -19.09 24.47 22.10
CA LEU A 907 -20.43 24.24 21.58
C LEU A 907 -21.49 24.70 22.59
N GLU A 908 -22.11 25.85 22.31
CA GLU A 908 -23.08 26.51 23.20
C GLU A 908 -24.54 26.35 22.75
N ARG A 909 -24.77 25.99 21.48
CA ARG A 909 -26.11 25.92 20.88
C ARG A 909 -26.30 24.62 20.11
N SER A 910 -27.45 24.00 20.35
CA SER A 910 -27.91 22.79 19.68
C SER A 910 -29.44 22.74 19.76
N GLN A 911 -30.07 21.76 19.10
CA GLN A 911 -31.52 21.52 19.22
C GLN A 911 -31.94 21.23 20.67
N ARG A 912 -31.03 20.69 21.49
CA ARG A 912 -31.25 20.43 22.91
C ARG A 912 -30.03 20.86 23.73
N PRO A 913 -30.21 21.39 24.95
CA PRO A 913 -29.09 21.79 25.81
C PRO A 913 -28.12 20.64 26.13
N ASP A 914 -28.65 19.43 26.34
CA ASP A 914 -27.90 18.22 26.67
C ASP A 914 -27.16 17.58 25.48
N TRP A 915 -27.14 18.27 24.33
CA TRP A 915 -26.27 17.98 23.18
C TRP A 915 -25.14 19.01 23.03
N THR A 916 -25.05 20.00 23.92
CA THR A 916 -23.99 21.02 23.90
C THR A 916 -22.84 20.62 24.81
N SER A 917 -21.63 21.09 24.55
CA SER A 917 -20.47 20.82 25.42
C SER A 917 -20.55 21.59 26.74
N ILE A 918 -21.04 22.84 26.70
CA ILE A 918 -21.14 23.70 27.87
C ILE A 918 -22.04 23.13 28.98
N TYR A 919 -23.03 22.33 28.59
CA TYR A 919 -23.92 21.64 29.52
C TYR A 919 -23.16 20.71 30.46
N TYR A 920 -22.15 20.01 29.92
CA TYR A 920 -21.40 18.98 30.63
C TYR A 920 -20.25 19.56 31.43
N HIS A 921 -19.39 20.35 30.79
CA HIS A 921 -18.16 20.80 31.44
C HIS A 921 -18.38 21.96 32.41
N ARG A 922 -19.47 22.74 32.27
CA ARG A 922 -19.86 23.86 33.15
C ARG A 922 -18.71 24.79 33.56
N ALA A 923 -17.88 25.17 32.60
CA ALA A 923 -16.72 26.01 32.87
C ALA A 923 -17.16 27.44 33.18
N ASP A 924 -16.63 28.02 34.23
CA ASP A 924 -16.85 29.41 34.62
C ASP A 924 -15.57 30.03 35.23
N SER A 925 -15.64 31.27 35.72
CA SER A 925 -14.47 31.94 36.33
C SER A 925 -13.99 31.28 37.65
N VAL A 926 -14.81 30.42 38.26
CA VAL A 926 -14.50 29.75 39.52
C VAL A 926 -13.83 28.40 39.26
N GLY A 927 -14.36 27.61 38.32
CA GLY A 927 -13.93 26.22 38.13
C GLY A 927 -14.47 25.52 36.89
N LEU A 928 -14.34 24.18 36.92
CA LEU A 928 -14.71 23.25 35.86
C LEU A 928 -15.33 21.99 36.45
N GLY A 929 -16.27 21.39 35.72
CA GLY A 929 -16.86 20.08 36.03
C GLY A 929 -18.33 20.15 36.44
N PHE A 930 -18.98 19.00 36.56
CA PHE A 930 -20.42 18.94 36.84
C PHE A 930 -20.65 18.49 38.29
N ASP A 931 -21.26 19.35 39.13
CA ASP A 931 -21.64 18.94 40.49
C ASP A 931 -22.84 17.97 40.46
N ARG A 932 -22.55 16.70 40.72
CA ARG A 932 -23.56 15.62 40.81
C ARG A 932 -23.73 15.09 42.22
N LYS A 933 -23.21 15.80 43.23
CA LYS A 933 -23.50 15.55 44.65
C LYS A 933 -24.90 16.06 45.01
N ALA A 934 -25.27 15.89 46.28
CA ALA A 934 -26.52 16.42 46.84
C ALA A 934 -26.66 17.95 46.69
N SER A 935 -25.55 18.69 46.60
CA SER A 935 -25.53 20.14 46.34
C SER A 935 -25.88 20.52 44.89
N GLY A 936 -25.78 19.56 43.95
CA GLY A 936 -26.03 19.75 42.52
C GLY A 936 -27.18 18.88 42.02
N SER A 937 -26.94 18.02 41.01
CA SER A 937 -28.00 17.17 40.42
C SER A 937 -28.40 15.96 41.27
N ASN A 938 -27.59 15.64 42.29
CA ASN A 938 -27.69 14.46 43.14
C ASN A 938 -27.67 13.13 42.36
N ALA A 939 -27.00 13.06 41.20
CA ALA A 939 -26.91 11.82 40.44
C ALA A 939 -26.06 10.74 41.15
N LEU A 940 -25.16 11.11 42.06
CA LEU A 940 -24.42 10.12 42.87
C LEU A 940 -25.36 9.24 43.71
N SER A 941 -26.54 9.73 44.09
CA SER A 941 -27.51 8.94 44.87
C SER A 941 -28.18 7.83 44.06
N LEU A 942 -27.94 7.74 42.74
CA LEU A 942 -28.43 6.64 41.91
C LEU A 942 -27.63 5.35 42.13
N TYR A 943 -26.40 5.47 42.64
CA TYR A 943 -25.55 4.33 42.95
C TYR A 943 -25.78 3.82 44.38
N HIS A 944 -25.36 2.59 44.65
CA HIS A 944 -25.26 2.07 46.00
C HIS A 944 -24.37 2.98 46.88
N PRO A 945 -24.68 3.20 48.18
CA PRO A 945 -23.91 4.11 49.04
C PRO A 945 -22.40 3.87 49.05
N SER A 946 -21.96 2.60 49.01
CA SER A 946 -20.53 2.24 48.95
C SER A 946 -19.84 2.67 47.66
N VAL A 947 -20.56 2.77 46.54
CA VAL A 947 -20.03 3.29 45.27
C VAL A 947 -20.02 4.81 45.34
N ALA A 948 -21.13 5.43 45.74
CA ALA A 948 -21.24 6.89 45.87
C ALA A 948 -20.13 7.46 46.77
N GLN A 949 -19.79 6.76 47.86
CA GLN A 949 -18.74 7.17 48.80
C GLN A 949 -17.34 7.27 48.16
N GLN A 950 -17.05 6.50 47.11
CA GLN A 950 -15.77 6.54 46.39
C GLN A 950 -15.58 7.84 45.60
N TRP A 951 -16.69 8.47 45.21
CA TRP A 951 -16.71 9.67 44.38
C TRP A 951 -17.27 10.89 45.12
N LEU A 952 -17.61 10.77 46.41
CA LEU A 952 -18.24 11.83 47.19
C LEU A 952 -17.26 12.93 47.63
N ASP A 953 -16.03 12.56 47.94
CA ASP A 953 -14.98 13.47 48.41
C ASP A 953 -14.04 13.84 47.25
N PRO A 954 -14.04 15.09 46.75
CA PRO A 954 -13.21 15.48 45.61
C PRO A 954 -11.71 15.27 45.85
N ALA A 955 -11.24 15.35 47.11
CA ALA A 955 -9.82 15.15 47.44
C ALA A 955 -9.39 13.67 47.36
N LYS A 956 -10.34 12.73 47.42
CA LYS A 956 -10.10 11.27 47.38
C LYS A 956 -10.62 10.60 46.12
N THR A 957 -11.47 11.30 45.36
CA THR A 957 -12.04 10.80 44.10
C THR A 957 -10.90 10.53 43.11
N ASP A 958 -10.95 9.37 42.43
CA ASP A 958 -10.03 9.12 41.31
C ASP A 958 -10.17 10.27 40.31
N LEU A 959 -9.03 10.90 40.00
CA LEU A 959 -8.96 12.02 39.08
C LEU A 959 -9.63 11.71 37.75
N ASN A 960 -9.63 10.46 37.30
CA ASN A 960 -10.29 10.03 36.06
C ASN A 960 -11.82 10.22 36.07
N TYR A 961 -12.45 10.38 37.23
CA TYR A 961 -13.88 10.63 37.41
C TYR A 961 -14.20 11.96 38.11
N LEU A 962 -13.20 12.79 38.41
CA LEU A 962 -13.37 13.99 39.22
C LEU A 962 -14.41 14.96 38.64
N LEU A 963 -14.26 15.34 37.36
CA LEU A 963 -15.13 16.32 36.70
C LEU A 963 -16.50 15.74 36.31
N TRP A 964 -16.70 14.42 36.45
CA TRP A 964 -18.02 13.82 36.34
C TRP A 964 -18.91 14.16 37.54
N PHE A 965 -18.35 14.31 38.74
CA PHE A 965 -19.13 14.43 39.97
C PHE A 965 -18.94 15.74 40.72
N HIS A 966 -17.89 16.50 40.40
CA HIS A 966 -17.53 17.73 41.08
C HIS A 966 -17.31 18.88 40.10
N HIS A 967 -17.76 20.08 40.50
CA HIS A 967 -17.24 21.33 39.98
C HIS A 967 -16.09 21.78 40.89
N VAL A 968 -14.88 21.86 40.35
CA VAL A 968 -13.62 22.01 41.10
C VAL A 968 -12.98 23.34 40.75
N GLY A 969 -12.45 24.05 41.75
CA GLY A 969 -11.84 25.36 41.55
C GLY A 969 -10.54 25.30 40.73
N TRP A 970 -10.30 26.26 39.83
CA TRP A 970 -9.12 26.25 38.95
C TRP A 970 -7.78 26.17 39.69
N LYS A 971 -7.68 26.80 40.87
CA LYS A 971 -6.49 26.83 41.73
C LYS A 971 -6.50 25.79 42.85
N GLU A 972 -7.54 24.96 42.92
CA GLU A 972 -7.66 23.91 43.93
C GLU A 972 -6.61 22.84 43.69
N LYS A 973 -5.90 22.43 44.74
CA LYS A 973 -4.88 21.38 44.65
C LYS A 973 -5.56 20.01 44.62
N LEU A 974 -5.21 19.23 43.60
CA LEU A 974 -5.65 17.86 43.42
C LEU A 974 -4.75 16.88 44.18
N SER A 975 -5.15 15.60 44.21
CA SER A 975 -4.36 14.51 44.81
C SER A 975 -2.98 14.31 44.18
N SER A 976 -2.75 14.82 42.96
CA SER A 976 -1.43 14.86 42.31
C SER A 976 -0.50 15.95 42.87
N GLY A 977 -1.00 16.85 43.71
CA GLY A 977 -0.31 18.02 44.23
C GLY A 977 -0.32 19.25 43.30
N ARG A 978 -0.74 19.09 42.04
CA ARG A 978 -0.96 20.19 41.07
C ARG A 978 -2.30 20.86 41.31
N THR A 979 -2.44 22.11 40.86
CA THR A 979 -3.77 22.73 40.76
C THR A 979 -4.60 22.04 39.67
N LEU A 980 -5.92 22.20 39.68
CA LEU A 980 -6.79 21.69 38.59
C LEU A 980 -6.29 22.15 37.21
N TRP A 981 -5.98 23.44 37.08
CA TRP A 981 -5.48 23.99 35.82
C TRP A 981 -4.12 23.41 35.39
N ASP A 982 -3.17 23.27 36.32
CA ASP A 982 -1.85 22.72 36.02
C ASP A 982 -1.91 21.22 35.70
N GLU A 983 -2.76 20.44 36.38
CA GLU A 983 -2.99 19.03 36.08
C GLU A 983 -3.63 18.87 34.69
N PHE A 984 -4.61 19.72 34.36
CA PHE A 984 -5.23 19.73 33.05
C PHE A 984 -4.21 20.03 31.94
N CYS A 985 -3.42 21.10 32.10
CA CYS A 985 -2.32 21.42 31.17
C CYS A 985 -1.31 20.27 31.04
N TYR A 986 -0.91 19.68 32.17
CA TYR A 986 0.04 18.57 32.21
C TYR A 986 -0.47 17.36 31.41
N ARG A 987 -1.72 16.92 31.65
CA ARG A 987 -2.29 15.73 30.98
C ARG A 987 -2.47 15.92 29.48
N MET A 988 -2.96 17.08 29.06
CA MET A 988 -3.13 17.37 27.63
C MET A 988 -1.77 17.37 26.91
N ASN A 989 -0.72 17.90 27.55
CA ASN A 989 0.62 17.88 26.97
C ASN A 989 1.31 16.51 27.05
N SER A 990 1.15 15.77 28.16
CA SER A 990 1.73 14.43 28.30
C SER A 990 1.06 13.43 27.35
N GLY A 991 -0.24 13.55 27.11
CA GLY A 991 -0.96 12.74 26.12
C GLY A 991 -0.38 12.92 24.71
N LEU A 992 -0.07 14.15 24.30
CA LEU A 992 0.63 14.40 23.02
C LEU A 992 2.02 13.75 22.98
N GLN A 993 2.78 13.81 24.08
CA GLN A 993 4.09 13.16 24.15
C GLN A 993 3.96 11.63 24.05
N GLU A 994 2.97 11.05 24.73
CA GLU A 994 2.69 9.62 24.67
C GLU A 994 2.30 9.18 23.25
N VAL A 995 1.58 9.98 22.46
CA VAL A 995 1.34 9.69 21.03
C VAL A 995 2.65 9.59 20.23
N LYS A 996 3.62 10.47 20.49
CA LYS A 996 4.94 10.39 19.85
C LYS A 996 5.72 9.14 20.28
N ASP A 997 5.55 8.72 21.53
CA ASP A 997 6.14 7.48 22.01
C ASP A 997 5.50 6.27 21.34
N LEU A 998 4.17 6.28 21.08
CA LEU A 998 3.51 5.23 20.28
C LEU A 998 4.05 5.19 18.84
N GLN A 999 4.32 6.33 18.21
CA GLN A 999 4.96 6.40 16.89
C GLN A 999 6.37 5.77 16.91
N LYS A 1000 7.17 6.10 17.92
CA LYS A 1000 8.51 5.54 18.08
C LYS A 1000 8.47 4.03 18.31
N ASP A 1001 7.56 3.57 19.17
CA ASP A 1001 7.33 2.15 19.43
C ASP A 1001 6.91 1.44 18.13
N TRP A 1002 6.02 2.03 17.32
CA TRP A 1002 5.61 1.46 16.03
C TRP A 1002 6.74 1.45 15.00
N ASP A 1003 7.48 2.55 14.86
CA ASP A 1003 8.62 2.65 13.94
C ASP A 1003 9.68 1.56 14.22
N SER A 1004 9.83 1.16 15.48
CA SER A 1004 10.73 0.06 15.87
C SER A 1004 10.31 -1.32 15.35
N LEU A 1005 9.09 -1.47 14.84
CA LEU A 1005 8.54 -2.71 14.26
C LEU A 1005 8.83 -2.85 12.77
N GLN A 1006 9.53 -1.90 12.14
CA GLN A 1006 9.85 -1.96 10.71
C GLN A 1006 10.60 -3.26 10.36
N GLY A 1007 10.12 -3.97 9.33
CA GLY A 1007 10.68 -5.27 8.92
C GLY A 1007 10.29 -6.46 9.82
N LYS A 1008 9.48 -6.23 10.87
CA LYS A 1008 8.90 -7.28 11.73
C LYS A 1008 7.39 -7.43 11.57
N VAL A 1009 6.77 -6.51 10.85
CA VAL A 1009 5.37 -6.50 10.42
C VAL A 1009 5.36 -6.36 8.90
N ASP A 1010 4.29 -6.82 8.25
CA ASP A 1010 4.08 -6.64 6.81
C ASP A 1010 4.30 -5.16 6.40
N PRO A 1011 5.04 -4.87 5.31
CA PRO A 1011 5.37 -3.50 4.92
C PRO A 1011 4.17 -2.59 4.66
N GLU A 1012 3.07 -3.12 4.09
CA GLU A 1012 1.86 -2.32 3.81
C GLU A 1012 1.13 -1.99 5.10
N ILE A 1013 0.98 -2.98 6.00
CA ILE A 1013 0.43 -2.77 7.34
C ILE A 1013 1.25 -1.75 8.12
N PHE A 1014 2.58 -1.89 8.08
CA PHE A 1014 3.50 -0.97 8.76
C PHE A 1014 3.29 0.47 8.28
N ALA A 1015 3.21 0.68 6.96
CA ALA A 1015 3.01 1.99 6.37
C ALA A 1015 1.63 2.60 6.71
N ASP A 1016 0.55 1.82 6.64
CA ASP A 1016 -0.81 2.29 6.96
C ASP A 1016 -0.90 2.75 8.43
N VAL A 1017 -0.50 1.90 9.38
CA VAL A 1017 -0.57 2.23 10.80
C VAL A 1017 0.35 3.40 11.15
N ARG A 1018 1.55 3.48 10.55
CA ARG A 1018 2.45 4.63 10.73
C ARG A 1018 1.79 5.93 10.26
N GLY A 1019 1.12 5.91 9.11
CA GLY A 1019 0.38 7.05 8.58
C GLY A 1019 -0.77 7.50 9.49
N ARG A 1020 -1.51 6.55 10.08
CA ARG A 1020 -2.60 6.81 11.04
C ARG A 1020 -2.07 7.38 12.35
N LEU A 1021 -0.98 6.84 12.90
CA LEU A 1021 -0.33 7.42 14.08
C LEU A 1021 0.16 8.85 13.84
N ALA A 1022 0.61 9.18 12.62
CA ALA A 1022 0.90 10.57 12.24
C ALA A 1022 -0.36 11.46 12.17
N ALA A 1023 -1.51 10.92 11.76
CA ALA A 1023 -2.79 11.63 11.85
C ALA A 1023 -3.19 11.86 13.31
N GLN A 1024 -3.14 10.83 14.16
CA GLN A 1024 -3.39 10.93 15.60
C GLN A 1024 -2.47 11.95 16.29
N GLN A 1025 -1.20 12.06 15.88
CA GLN A 1025 -0.31 13.11 16.39
C GLN A 1025 -0.82 14.51 16.02
N ARG A 1026 -1.25 14.73 14.77
CA ARG A 1026 -1.82 16.03 14.35
C ARG A 1026 -3.12 16.34 15.09
N GLU A 1027 -3.97 15.35 15.27
CA GLU A 1027 -5.23 15.48 15.99
C GLU A 1027 -5.01 15.77 17.48
N SER A 1028 -4.04 15.11 18.13
CA SER A 1028 -3.74 15.36 19.55
C SER A 1028 -3.24 16.78 19.80
N VAL A 1029 -2.53 17.41 18.86
CA VAL A 1029 -2.20 18.85 18.91
C VAL A 1029 -3.47 19.70 18.81
N LEU A 1030 -4.38 19.39 17.87
CA LEU A 1030 -5.63 20.11 17.70
C LEU A 1030 -6.50 20.04 18.97
N TRP A 1031 -6.67 18.85 19.54
CA TRP A 1031 -7.39 18.64 20.79
C TRP A 1031 -6.76 19.38 21.96
N ARG A 1032 -5.44 19.25 22.15
CA ARG A 1032 -4.69 19.97 23.18
C ARG A 1032 -4.92 21.48 23.10
N ASP A 1033 -4.63 22.07 21.94
CA ASP A 1033 -4.66 23.51 21.78
C ASP A 1033 -6.09 24.06 21.92
N ALA A 1034 -7.09 23.36 21.37
CA ALA A 1034 -8.50 23.74 21.51
C ALA A 1034 -8.93 23.84 22.97
N HIS A 1035 -8.61 22.83 23.78
CA HIS A 1035 -9.00 22.77 25.18
C HIS A 1035 -8.26 23.79 26.03
N LEU A 1036 -6.93 23.89 25.87
CA LEU A 1036 -6.13 24.81 26.66
C LEU A 1036 -6.51 26.27 26.38
N LEU A 1037 -6.66 26.66 25.12
CA LEU A 1037 -7.01 28.03 24.77
C LEU A 1037 -8.44 28.38 25.18
N TYR A 1038 -9.39 27.45 25.02
CA TYR A 1038 -10.78 27.70 25.42
C TYR A 1038 -10.94 27.83 26.94
N PHE A 1039 -10.44 26.86 27.71
CA PHE A 1039 -10.58 26.90 29.17
C PHE A 1039 -9.71 27.99 29.81
N GLN A 1040 -8.62 28.43 29.16
CA GLN A 1040 -7.87 29.61 29.59
C GLN A 1040 -8.73 30.89 29.60
N THR A 1041 -9.75 30.98 28.72
CA THR A 1041 -10.65 32.15 28.74
C THR A 1041 -11.48 32.23 30.02
N TYR A 1042 -11.62 31.14 30.77
CA TYR A 1042 -12.31 31.06 32.05
C TYR A 1042 -11.33 31.11 33.23
N SER A 1043 -10.29 30.27 33.20
CA SER A 1043 -9.32 30.17 34.29
C SER A 1043 -8.48 31.45 34.46
N LYS A 1044 -8.20 32.18 33.36
CA LYS A 1044 -7.29 33.32 33.30
C LYS A 1044 -5.88 33.02 33.83
N LEU A 1045 -5.49 31.74 33.83
CA LEU A 1045 -4.17 31.28 34.27
C LEU A 1045 -3.24 31.03 33.07
N PRO A 1046 -1.91 31.20 33.24
CA PRO A 1046 -0.96 30.89 32.18
C PRO A 1046 -0.96 29.39 31.87
N ILE A 1047 -0.77 29.02 30.60
CA ILE A 1047 -0.62 27.61 30.20
C ILE A 1047 0.77 27.15 30.67
N SER A 1048 0.80 26.21 31.62
CA SER A 1048 2.03 25.77 32.28
C SER A 1048 2.85 24.74 31.49
N TYR A 1049 2.27 24.13 30.45
CA TYR A 1049 2.90 23.05 29.68
C TYR A 1049 2.63 23.18 28.18
N GLY A 1050 3.72 23.27 27.41
CA GLY A 1050 3.66 23.44 25.96
C GLY A 1050 3.13 24.82 25.55
N THR A 1051 3.26 25.12 24.26
CA THR A 1051 2.74 26.36 23.67
C THR A 1051 1.76 25.99 22.55
N PRO A 1052 0.52 26.49 22.59
CA PRO A 1052 -0.41 26.32 21.48
C PRO A 1052 0.17 26.92 20.20
N ALA A 1053 0.02 26.22 19.08
CA ALA A 1053 0.61 26.64 17.80
C ALA A 1053 -0.30 27.62 17.03
N ARG A 1054 -1.56 27.75 17.44
CA ARG A 1054 -2.60 28.56 16.79
C ARG A 1054 -3.39 29.34 17.82
N THR A 1055 -4.11 30.35 17.38
CA THR A 1055 -5.11 31.07 18.18
C THR A 1055 -6.41 30.27 18.31
N LEU A 1056 -7.22 30.58 19.32
CA LEU A 1056 -8.54 29.94 19.50
C LEU A 1056 -9.47 30.18 18.29
N ALA A 1057 -9.38 31.36 17.66
CA ALA A 1057 -10.20 31.70 16.50
C ALA A 1057 -9.86 30.82 15.28
N GLU A 1058 -8.57 30.60 15.01
CA GLU A 1058 -8.12 29.71 13.93
C GLU A 1058 -8.56 28.26 14.18
N ILE A 1059 -8.47 27.80 15.42
CA ILE A 1059 -8.91 26.43 15.78
C ILE A 1059 -10.43 26.29 15.60
N LYS A 1060 -11.22 27.27 16.06
CA LYS A 1060 -12.67 27.29 15.85
C LYS A 1060 -13.02 27.20 14.36
N GLU A 1061 -12.31 27.92 13.52
CA GLU A 1061 -12.52 27.89 12.07
C GLU A 1061 -12.18 26.53 11.47
N ILE A 1062 -11.07 25.91 11.89
CA ILE A 1062 -10.70 24.55 11.46
C ILE A 1062 -11.80 23.55 11.83
N VAL A 1063 -12.26 23.58 13.08
CA VAL A 1063 -13.33 22.69 13.56
C VAL A 1063 -14.62 22.93 12.76
N ARG A 1064 -14.99 24.20 12.52
CA ARG A 1064 -16.15 24.56 11.70
C ARG A 1064 -16.07 23.95 10.31
N ILE A 1065 -14.90 23.99 9.67
CA ILE A 1065 -14.67 23.39 8.34
C ILE A 1065 -14.94 21.88 8.36
N TYR A 1066 -14.48 21.16 9.38
CA TYR A 1066 -14.74 19.73 9.53
C TYR A 1066 -16.22 19.38 9.77
N GLN A 1067 -17.01 20.33 10.29
CA GLN A 1067 -18.44 20.15 10.56
C GLN A 1067 -19.33 20.58 9.38
N LEU A 1068 -18.77 21.05 8.25
CA LEU A 1068 -19.54 21.39 7.06
C LEU A 1068 -20.21 20.11 6.50
N LYS A 1069 -21.53 20.20 6.26
CA LYS A 1069 -22.36 19.12 5.72
C LYS A 1069 -22.43 19.15 4.21
#